data_AF-A0A6I6RVQ4-F1
#
_entry.id   AF-A0A6I6RVQ4-F1
#
_cell.length_a   1.000
_cell.length_b   1.000
_cell.length_c   1.000
_cell.angle_alpha   90.00
_cell.angle_beta   90.00
_cell.angle_gamma   90.00
#
_symmetry.space_group_name_H-M   'P 1'
#
loop_
_entity.id
_entity.type
_entity.pdbx_description
1 polymer ?
#
loop_
_entity_poly.entity_id
_entity_poly.type
_entity_poly.pdbx_seq_one_letter_code
_entity_poly.pdbx_strand_id
1 'polypeptide(L)'
;MEQDGLAVEAVLREVHRGVPGSVLLDATGKTAEELLRELLDELGVLQNVHFSFEWGDEIRKLGQEYLVLISHAEAAGPTRRSAQPELVRQRLVGRIGLTRGVSPVVAVPTDHKRRSGALVLRLASPPEEGPSVPASTALPVPVQALAFSEPRQVPLAVWRELITAATVAGLTAPASDAGPPADDAELSSLAQQFTDHLRYTDGHVSFLDEGTADAIRRAHGPELPGAVGRHMVTWLRERTADFRHPDGWAASGSIGRYAAEGIAMHAVQANLFDELLADGTVVAHLPQRSLLDAAHCAHNGSLQGNNAAADAVHLQMYGLTHTDQATWAAWLHLMATARNDTAFADAIEHSGIQLPWQTLWTHWRPPGGYHHTYLRPGPIDDLYAVRWQGRPAVLSYGSLGRSDVYLWDLASGELLAGPWEPDEEFPAEARDSLTWGPDTAPASGPASPRELRQQLGPSEGWEGALEGPLYVYLDADPAVSGASAAPIALFVLAGTGGLFAVQPQPGVDITALQQPRIELLLGSNTAAGAASPAGAPGPSPHDLADMYGAEAYVATAAEDLPEGLTDPAARRVLTGTGLPEIDDQGLALQPSQEGYLREVHWPEDHPEQPDETGPFFGIGMWMGGYVVVDGPTGRVLRCPGDIDDPTAEGGVLVATGLDNFLTMAALFITGLRTMADVDNDDETHLLRQHVEGELWAVDPEGSGAGAWTYPLHNE
;
A
#
# COMPACT_ATOMS: atom_id res chain seq x y z
N MET A 1 -1.53 3.51 40.96
CA MET A 1 -1.48 3.25 39.52
C MET A 1 -0.08 3.54 38.96
N GLU A 2 0.55 4.69 39.27
CA GLU A 2 1.90 5.05 38.76
C GLU A 2 3.07 4.16 39.27
N GLN A 3 2.91 3.42 40.36
CA GLN A 3 3.95 2.48 40.86
C GLN A 3 3.87 1.08 40.23
N ASP A 4 2.80 0.78 39.48
CA ASP A 4 2.53 -0.58 39.02
C ASP A 4 3.43 -0.96 37.81
N GLY A 5 3.78 0.00 36.93
CA GLY A 5 4.59 -0.26 35.73
C GLY A 5 6.02 -0.76 36.03
N LEU A 6 6.74 -0.05 36.90
CA LEU A 6 8.09 -0.43 37.34
C LEU A 6 8.09 -1.74 38.14
N ALA A 7 7.04 -1.99 38.92
CA ALA A 7 6.89 -3.24 39.66
C ALA A 7 6.66 -4.45 38.73
N VAL A 8 5.83 -4.28 37.69
CA VAL A 8 5.59 -5.32 36.67
C VAL A 8 6.86 -5.64 35.90
N GLU A 9 7.62 -4.63 35.50
CA GLU A 9 8.89 -4.81 34.81
C GLU A 9 9.92 -5.57 35.68
N ALA A 10 10.03 -5.21 36.96
CA ALA A 10 10.89 -5.92 37.90
C ALA A 10 10.49 -7.40 38.06
N VAL A 11 9.18 -7.68 38.09
CA VAL A 11 8.66 -9.06 38.16
C VAL A 11 8.99 -9.85 36.89
N LEU A 12 8.77 -9.29 35.70
CA LEU A 12 9.11 -9.98 34.45
C LEU A 12 10.61 -10.33 34.38
N ARG A 13 11.48 -9.40 34.79
CA ARG A 13 12.92 -9.68 34.87
C ARG A 13 13.27 -10.75 35.91
N GLU A 14 12.59 -10.77 37.05
CA GLU A 14 12.79 -11.81 38.07
C GLU A 14 12.37 -13.18 37.55
N VAL A 15 11.21 -13.26 36.88
CA VAL A 15 10.74 -14.48 36.22
C VAL A 15 11.74 -14.96 35.17
N HIS A 16 12.24 -14.05 34.33
CA HIS A 16 13.24 -14.38 33.32
C HIS A 16 14.51 -15.00 33.95
N ARG A 17 15.02 -14.41 35.05
CA ARG A 17 16.16 -14.95 35.79
C ARG A 17 15.88 -16.31 36.43
N GLY A 18 14.64 -16.55 36.85
CA GLY A 18 14.22 -17.78 37.53
C GLY A 18 13.84 -18.93 36.59
N VAL A 19 13.55 -18.66 35.31
CA VAL A 19 13.09 -19.65 34.32
C VAL A 19 14.12 -19.82 33.20
N PRO A 20 14.98 -20.85 33.26
CA PRO A 20 15.96 -21.13 32.21
C PRO A 20 15.28 -21.33 30.85
N GLY A 21 15.82 -20.71 29.80
CA GLY A 21 15.28 -20.81 28.43
C GLY A 21 14.08 -19.91 28.15
N SER A 22 13.68 -19.04 29.09
CA SER A 22 12.74 -17.96 28.78
C SER A 22 13.40 -16.85 27.95
N VAL A 23 12.62 -16.18 27.11
CA VAL A 23 13.04 -15.03 26.29
C VAL A 23 12.36 -13.78 26.83
N LEU A 24 13.11 -12.70 27.05
CA LEU A 24 12.58 -11.42 27.50
C LEU A 24 12.75 -10.37 26.39
N LEU A 25 11.63 -9.82 25.92
CA LEU A 25 11.58 -8.83 24.85
C LEU A 25 11.11 -7.48 25.40
N ASP A 26 11.81 -6.40 25.02
CA ASP A 26 11.41 -5.02 25.32
C ASP A 26 10.70 -4.40 24.12
N ALA A 27 9.41 -4.10 24.28
CA ALA A 27 8.57 -3.53 23.24
C ALA A 27 8.76 -2.02 23.04
N THR A 28 9.52 -1.33 23.90
CA THR A 28 9.69 0.13 23.83
C THR A 28 10.15 0.59 22.44
N GLY A 29 9.31 1.39 21.76
CA GLY A 29 9.63 1.95 20.45
C GLY A 29 9.56 0.96 19.28
N LYS A 30 9.31 -0.33 19.54
CA LYS A 30 9.31 -1.39 18.51
C LYS A 30 7.91 -1.69 18.00
N THR A 31 7.82 -2.09 16.74
CA THR A 31 6.63 -2.65 16.13
C THR A 31 6.43 -4.11 16.53
N ALA A 32 5.21 -4.62 16.34
CA ALA A 32 4.92 -6.04 16.55
C ALA A 32 5.77 -6.96 15.65
N GLU A 33 6.08 -6.51 14.43
CA GLU A 33 6.91 -7.23 13.46
C GLU A 33 8.38 -7.30 13.92
N GLU A 34 8.95 -6.18 14.36
CA GLU A 34 10.31 -6.13 14.90
C GLU A 34 10.46 -7.04 16.13
N LEU A 35 9.45 -7.08 17.01
CA LEU A 35 9.43 -7.97 18.17
C LEU A 35 9.36 -9.46 17.79
N LEU A 36 8.61 -9.81 16.75
CA LEU A 36 8.58 -11.18 16.24
C LEU A 36 9.95 -11.57 15.69
N ARG A 37 10.56 -10.70 14.89
CA ARG A 37 11.89 -10.94 14.31
C ARG A 37 12.96 -11.12 15.38
N GLU A 38 12.96 -10.27 16.41
CA GLU A 38 13.84 -10.40 17.57
C GLU A 38 13.62 -11.72 18.32
N LEU A 39 12.36 -12.14 18.52
CA LEU A 39 12.06 -13.45 19.09
C LEU A 39 12.66 -14.60 18.25
N LEU A 40 12.45 -14.57 16.94
CA LEU A 40 12.93 -15.63 16.04
C LEU A 40 14.46 -15.66 15.96
N ASP A 41 15.12 -14.49 16.08
CA ASP A 41 16.57 -14.38 16.13
C ASP A 41 17.13 -14.94 17.44
N GLU A 42 16.54 -14.60 18.59
CA GLU A 42 16.88 -15.17 19.91
C GLU A 42 16.70 -16.69 19.96
N LEU A 43 15.72 -17.22 19.23
CA LEU A 43 15.49 -18.67 19.08
C LEU A 43 16.39 -19.32 18.00
N GLY A 44 17.14 -18.54 17.23
CA GLY A 44 18.06 -19.01 16.20
C GLY A 44 17.38 -19.59 14.96
N VAL A 45 16.13 -19.22 14.68
CA VAL A 45 15.34 -19.74 13.55
C VAL A 45 15.04 -18.72 12.48
N LEU A 46 15.31 -17.42 12.70
CA LEU A 46 14.96 -16.34 11.76
C LEU A 46 15.50 -16.59 10.34
N GLN A 47 16.70 -17.15 10.20
CA GLN A 47 17.33 -17.42 8.90
C GLN A 47 16.65 -18.53 8.09
N ASN A 48 15.81 -19.36 8.73
CA ASN A 48 15.06 -20.43 8.07
C ASN A 48 13.63 -20.00 7.70
N VAL A 49 13.26 -18.74 7.98
CA VAL A 49 11.92 -18.21 7.77
C VAL A 49 11.97 -17.22 6.63
N HIS A 50 11.31 -17.59 5.55
CA HIS A 50 11.14 -16.76 4.37
C HIS A 50 9.69 -16.27 4.24
N PHE A 51 8.71 -17.02 4.73
CA PHE A 51 7.30 -16.67 4.62
C PHE A 51 6.57 -16.58 5.97
N SER A 52 5.46 -15.84 6.00
CA SER A 52 4.66 -15.58 7.21
C SER A 52 4.03 -16.84 7.83
N PHE A 53 3.92 -17.93 7.09
CA PHE A 53 3.36 -19.21 7.57
C PHE A 53 4.43 -20.17 8.12
N GLU A 54 5.73 -19.92 7.90
CA GLU A 54 6.79 -20.89 8.22
C GLU A 54 7.28 -20.82 9.67
N TRP A 55 7.32 -19.62 10.26
CA TRP A 55 7.99 -19.43 11.54
C TRP A 55 7.40 -20.27 12.68
N GLY A 56 6.08 -20.51 12.68
CA GLY A 56 5.43 -21.35 13.68
C GLY A 56 5.84 -22.82 13.59
N ASP A 57 6.19 -23.29 12.39
CA ASP A 57 6.70 -24.63 12.14
C ASP A 57 8.19 -24.73 12.50
N GLU A 58 8.98 -23.71 12.19
CA GLU A 58 10.40 -23.64 12.58
C GLU A 58 10.59 -23.67 14.10
N ILE A 59 9.81 -22.89 14.85
CA ILE A 59 9.84 -22.95 16.32
C ILE A 59 9.49 -24.37 16.81
N ARG A 60 8.51 -25.04 16.19
CA ARG A 60 8.09 -26.38 16.57
C ARG A 60 9.18 -27.43 16.34
N LYS A 61 10.00 -27.27 15.30
CA LYS A 61 11.13 -28.16 14.99
C LYS A 61 12.20 -28.16 16.10
N LEU A 62 12.29 -27.11 16.90
CA LEU A 62 13.20 -27.06 18.05
C LEU A 62 12.84 -28.08 19.14
N GLY A 63 11.56 -28.50 19.23
CA GLY A 63 11.10 -29.53 20.16
C GLY A 63 11.17 -29.16 21.64
N GLN A 64 11.33 -27.87 21.96
CA GLN A 64 11.41 -27.34 23.32
C GLN A 64 10.21 -26.43 23.62
N GLU A 65 9.93 -26.21 24.91
CA GLU A 65 8.92 -25.26 25.37
C GLU A 65 9.59 -23.93 25.77
N TYR A 66 9.06 -22.82 25.25
CA TYR A 66 9.58 -21.47 25.46
C TYR A 66 8.57 -20.59 26.19
N LEU A 67 9.03 -19.90 27.22
CA LEU A 67 8.29 -18.82 27.87
C LEU A 67 8.77 -17.48 27.30
N VAL A 68 7.88 -16.75 26.63
CA VAL A 68 8.19 -15.44 26.04
C VAL A 68 7.57 -14.35 26.91
N LEU A 69 8.41 -13.48 27.46
CA LEU A 69 8.04 -12.39 28.35
C LEU A 69 8.16 -11.07 27.58
N ILE A 70 7.07 -10.31 27.47
CA ILE A 70 7.04 -9.02 26.75
C ILE A 70 6.85 -7.89 27.77
N SER A 71 7.89 -7.07 27.94
CA SER A 71 7.87 -5.86 28.77
C SER A 71 7.52 -4.61 27.95
N HIS A 72 6.99 -3.59 28.62
CA HIS A 72 6.65 -2.28 28.05
C HIS A 72 5.75 -2.33 26.80
N ALA A 73 4.80 -3.26 26.73
CA ALA A 73 3.89 -3.39 25.58
C ALA A 73 3.11 -2.09 25.29
N GLU A 74 2.76 -1.30 26.31
CA GLU A 74 2.12 0.02 26.15
C GLU A 74 3.03 1.09 25.52
N ALA A 75 4.35 0.89 25.57
CA ALA A 75 5.34 1.76 24.96
C ALA A 75 5.74 1.33 23.54
N ALA A 76 5.06 0.33 22.97
CA ALA A 76 5.29 -0.12 21.60
C ALA A 76 5.05 0.98 20.57
N GLY A 77 5.81 0.91 19.49
CA GLY A 77 5.76 1.83 18.35
C GLY A 77 6.39 3.20 18.59
N PRO A 78 6.52 4.01 17.52
CA PRO A 78 7.34 5.23 17.54
C PRO A 78 6.75 6.36 18.39
N THR A 79 5.43 6.37 18.59
CA THR A 79 4.71 7.48 19.23
C THR A 79 3.81 7.01 20.38
N ARG A 80 3.39 7.94 21.25
CA ARG A 80 2.45 7.67 22.35
C ARG A 80 1.07 7.22 21.87
N ARG A 81 0.66 7.64 20.67
CA ARG A 81 -0.63 7.29 20.07
C ARG A 81 -0.56 6.18 19.04
N SER A 82 0.57 5.50 18.97
CA SER A 82 0.80 4.36 18.09
C SER A 82 -0.24 3.26 18.28
N ALA A 83 -0.55 2.55 17.19
CA ALA A 83 -1.39 1.37 17.21
C ALA A 83 -0.63 0.09 17.66
N GLN A 84 0.70 0.15 17.70
CA GLN A 84 1.55 -1.01 18.01
C GLN A 84 1.26 -1.68 19.35
N PRO A 85 0.90 -0.98 20.45
CA PRO A 85 0.51 -1.66 21.69
C PRO A 85 -0.65 -2.63 21.51
N GLU A 86 -1.67 -2.24 20.73
CA GLU A 86 -2.79 -3.14 20.45
C GLU A 86 -2.38 -4.27 19.50
N LEU A 87 -1.57 -3.98 18.47
CA LEU A 87 -1.09 -4.99 17.53
C LEU A 87 -0.20 -6.04 18.23
N VAL A 88 0.66 -5.63 19.15
CA VAL A 88 1.45 -6.56 19.99
C VAL A 88 0.52 -7.48 20.78
N ARG A 89 -0.53 -6.94 21.41
CA ARG A 89 -1.47 -7.73 22.22
C ARG A 89 -2.37 -8.65 21.38
N GLN A 90 -2.97 -8.14 20.31
CA GLN A 90 -3.97 -8.87 19.53
C GLN A 90 -3.33 -9.81 18.51
N ARG A 91 -2.34 -9.32 17.76
CA ARG A 91 -1.73 -10.02 16.63
C ARG A 91 -0.53 -10.83 17.07
N LEU A 92 0.49 -10.22 17.65
CA LEU A 92 1.73 -10.93 18.02
C LEU A 92 1.47 -11.98 19.10
N VAL A 93 1.00 -11.56 20.28
CA VAL A 93 0.69 -12.47 21.39
C VAL A 93 -0.39 -13.48 21.00
N GLY A 94 -1.37 -13.05 20.18
CA GLY A 94 -2.40 -13.94 19.64
C GLY A 94 -1.82 -15.06 18.77
N ARG A 95 -0.98 -14.73 17.78
CA ARG A 95 -0.32 -15.69 16.87
C ARG A 95 0.65 -16.60 17.62
N ILE A 96 1.50 -16.03 18.49
CA ILE A 96 2.45 -16.81 19.29
C ILE A 96 1.69 -17.80 20.19
N GLY A 97 0.61 -17.36 20.84
CA GLY A 97 -0.19 -18.23 21.71
C GLY A 97 -0.88 -19.40 21.00
N LEU A 98 -1.04 -19.34 19.68
CA LEU A 98 -1.52 -20.46 18.86
C LEU A 98 -0.38 -21.43 18.47
N THR A 99 0.88 -21.01 18.64
CA THR A 99 2.05 -21.82 18.29
C THR A 99 2.36 -22.80 19.42
N ARG A 100 2.26 -24.10 19.13
CA ARG A 100 2.55 -25.16 20.10
C ARG A 100 3.99 -25.05 20.59
N GLY A 101 4.18 -25.07 21.92
CA GLY A 101 5.50 -25.00 22.54
C GLY A 101 5.93 -23.58 22.90
N VAL A 102 5.10 -22.55 22.67
CA VAL A 102 5.39 -21.18 23.09
C VAL A 102 4.29 -20.65 23.99
N SER A 103 4.67 -20.04 25.12
CA SER A 103 3.74 -19.39 26.05
C SER A 103 4.10 -17.91 26.19
N PRO A 104 3.33 -16.99 25.57
CA PRO A 104 3.57 -15.57 25.71
C PRO A 104 2.95 -15.02 27.00
N VAL A 105 3.69 -14.15 27.70
CA VAL A 105 3.25 -13.38 28.86
C VAL A 105 3.51 -11.90 28.56
N VAL A 106 2.45 -11.10 28.60
CA VAL A 106 2.51 -9.67 28.32
C VAL A 106 1.97 -8.87 29.51
N ALA A 107 2.70 -7.81 29.88
CA ALA A 107 2.22 -6.84 30.86
C ALA A 107 1.09 -5.99 30.25
N VAL A 108 -0.05 -5.90 30.94
CA VAL A 108 -1.20 -5.07 30.49
C VAL A 108 -1.79 -4.24 31.64
N PRO A 109 -2.41 -3.09 31.34
CA PRO A 109 -3.16 -2.27 32.28
C PRO A 109 -4.26 -3.04 33.02
N THR A 110 -4.60 -2.59 34.23
CA THR A 110 -5.58 -3.27 35.10
C THR A 110 -7.02 -3.21 34.59
N ASP A 111 -7.34 -2.21 33.76
CA ASP A 111 -8.62 -1.97 33.09
C ASP A 111 -8.75 -2.71 31.74
N HIS A 112 -7.73 -3.47 31.33
CA HIS A 112 -7.77 -4.22 30.08
C HIS A 112 -8.85 -5.31 30.07
N LYS A 113 -9.61 -5.40 28.96
CA LYS A 113 -10.66 -6.41 28.79
C LYS A 113 -10.04 -7.80 28.72
N ARG A 114 -10.50 -8.71 29.58
CA ARG A 114 -9.99 -10.08 29.65
C ARG A 114 -10.36 -10.85 28.38
N ARG A 115 -9.37 -11.47 27.74
CA ARG A 115 -9.59 -12.44 26.66
C ARG A 115 -10.08 -13.76 27.25
N SER A 116 -11.09 -14.37 26.63
CA SER A 116 -11.57 -15.70 27.04
C SER A 116 -10.43 -16.73 26.95
N GLY A 117 -10.22 -17.51 28.01
CA GLY A 117 -9.16 -18.53 28.07
C GLY A 117 -7.77 -18.04 28.50
N ALA A 118 -7.55 -16.73 28.72
CA ALA A 118 -6.27 -16.21 29.20
C ALA A 118 -6.12 -16.32 30.72
N LEU A 119 -4.93 -16.72 31.19
CA LEU A 119 -4.55 -16.65 32.60
C LEU A 119 -4.13 -15.21 32.93
N VAL A 120 -4.81 -14.59 33.91
CA VAL A 120 -4.47 -13.23 34.37
C VAL A 120 -3.81 -13.30 35.74
N LEU A 121 -2.57 -12.86 35.82
CA LEU A 121 -1.83 -12.71 37.07
C LEU A 121 -1.91 -11.25 37.52
N ARG A 122 -2.32 -11.03 38.77
CA ARG A 122 -2.33 -9.69 39.38
C ARG A 122 -1.21 -9.62 40.41
N LEU A 123 -0.37 -8.60 40.29
CA LEU A 123 0.57 -8.28 41.37
C LEU A 123 -0.23 -7.85 42.60
N ALA A 124 0.17 -8.35 43.77
CA ALA A 124 -0.42 -7.91 45.02
C ALA A 124 -0.05 -6.44 45.24
N SER A 125 -1.06 -5.57 45.41
CA SER A 125 -0.81 -4.18 45.76
C SER A 125 -0.03 -4.12 47.09
N PRO A 126 0.99 -3.25 47.22
CA PRO A 126 1.60 -3.01 48.52
C PRO A 126 0.54 -2.46 49.49
N PRO A 127 0.65 -2.74 50.81
CA PRO A 127 -0.26 -2.17 51.81
C PRO A 127 -0.22 -0.64 51.75
N GLU A 128 -1.40 -0.01 51.80
CA GLU A 128 -1.61 1.45 51.73
C GLU A 128 -0.96 2.19 52.93
N GLU A 129 0.36 2.28 52.96
CA GLU A 129 1.12 3.09 53.92
C GLU A 129 2.16 3.94 53.17
N GLY A 130 1.66 4.90 52.37
CA GLY A 130 2.49 5.89 51.68
C GLY A 130 1.70 7.17 51.41
N PRO A 131 2.37 8.35 51.33
CA PRO A 131 1.70 9.58 50.94
C PRO A 131 1.03 9.41 49.59
N SER A 132 -0.24 9.82 49.48
CA SER A 132 -1.03 9.74 48.25
C SER A 132 -0.29 10.44 47.12
N VAL A 133 0.09 9.69 46.09
CA VAL A 133 0.63 10.25 44.84
C VAL A 133 -0.37 11.28 44.32
N PRO A 134 0.05 12.52 44.01
CA PRO A 134 -0.85 13.55 43.51
C PRO A 134 -1.56 13.05 42.25
N ALA A 135 -2.84 13.37 42.09
CA ALA A 135 -3.56 13.06 40.86
C ALA A 135 -2.77 13.64 39.67
N SER A 136 -2.69 12.94 38.53
CA SER A 136 -1.84 13.36 37.40
C SER A 136 -2.21 14.75 36.84
N THR A 137 -3.41 15.26 37.14
CA THR A 137 -3.87 16.63 36.83
C THR A 137 -3.37 17.71 37.81
N ALA A 138 -2.77 17.33 38.93
CA ALA A 138 -2.15 18.22 39.91
C ALA A 138 -0.67 18.54 39.60
N LEU A 139 -0.09 17.89 38.60
CA LEU A 139 1.25 18.20 38.11
C LEU A 139 1.29 19.60 37.46
N PRO A 140 2.43 20.32 37.46
CA PRO A 140 2.51 21.62 36.81
C PRO A 140 2.24 21.56 35.30
N VAL A 141 1.77 22.67 34.72
CA VAL A 141 1.51 22.80 33.27
C VAL A 141 2.70 22.35 32.42
N PRO A 142 3.96 22.70 32.71
CA PRO A 142 5.09 22.18 31.96
C PRO A 142 5.16 20.65 31.88
N VAL A 143 4.90 19.96 32.98
CA VAL A 143 4.91 18.50 33.04
C VAL A 143 3.69 17.93 32.31
N GLN A 144 2.51 18.53 32.49
CA GLN A 144 1.29 18.12 31.79
C GLN A 144 1.41 18.29 30.26
N ALA A 145 2.00 19.40 29.80
CA ALA A 145 2.20 19.69 28.40
C ALA A 145 3.05 18.63 27.68
N LEU A 146 4.02 18.04 28.39
CA LEU A 146 4.86 16.96 27.84
C LEU A 146 4.03 15.75 27.40
N ALA A 147 2.90 15.46 28.06
CA ALA A 147 2.03 14.33 27.72
C ALA A 147 1.41 14.46 26.31
N PHE A 148 1.36 15.67 25.75
CA PHE A 148 0.86 15.94 24.39
C PHE A 148 1.93 15.85 23.30
N SER A 149 3.16 15.46 23.64
CA SER A 149 4.16 15.07 22.62
C SER A 149 3.86 13.68 22.06
N GLU A 150 4.18 13.48 20.79
CA GLU A 150 3.99 12.20 20.11
C GLU A 150 5.21 11.30 20.25
N PRO A 151 6.43 11.68 19.82
CA PRO A 151 7.66 11.01 20.25
C PRO A 151 7.83 11.07 21.77
N ARG A 152 8.29 9.96 22.36
CA ARG A 152 8.46 9.85 23.82
C ARG A 152 9.62 10.67 24.36
N GLN A 153 10.67 10.82 23.56
CA GLN A 153 11.84 11.64 23.84
C GLN A 153 11.69 13.01 23.20
N VAL A 154 11.68 14.05 24.02
CA VAL A 154 11.34 15.41 23.57
C VAL A 154 12.53 16.34 23.79
N PRO A 155 13.07 16.98 22.74
CA PRO A 155 14.08 18.02 22.89
C PRO A 155 13.53 19.23 23.66
N LEU A 156 14.36 19.92 24.46
CA LEU A 156 13.91 21.06 25.28
C LEU A 156 13.20 22.17 24.48
N ALA A 157 13.68 22.48 23.27
CA ALA A 157 13.05 23.46 22.39
C ALA A 157 11.62 23.06 22.00
N VAL A 158 11.39 21.77 21.75
CA VAL A 158 10.05 21.23 21.43
C VAL A 158 9.19 21.20 22.69
N TRP A 159 9.77 20.87 23.86
CA TRP A 159 9.04 20.90 25.12
C TRP A 159 8.53 22.30 25.44
N ARG A 160 9.34 23.35 25.22
CA ARG A 160 8.91 24.74 25.32
C ARG A 160 7.70 25.03 24.43
N GLU A 161 7.74 24.57 23.17
CA GLU A 161 6.65 24.80 22.23
C GLU A 161 5.37 24.08 22.65
N LEU A 162 5.47 22.86 23.17
CA LEU A 162 4.32 22.11 23.70
C LEU A 162 3.67 22.84 24.88
N ILE A 163 4.46 23.52 25.73
CA ILE A 163 3.93 24.34 26.83
C ILE A 163 3.11 25.51 26.26
N THR A 164 3.65 26.20 25.25
CA THR A 164 2.94 27.28 24.54
C THR A 164 1.64 26.75 23.93
N ALA A 165 1.72 25.67 23.16
CA ALA A 165 0.59 25.05 22.48
C ALA A 165 -0.52 24.64 23.46
N ALA A 166 -0.16 23.93 24.54
CA ALA A 166 -1.11 23.46 25.53
C ALA A 166 -1.77 24.63 26.29
N THR A 167 -0.99 25.66 26.65
CA THR A 167 -1.51 26.86 27.33
C THR A 167 -2.50 27.60 26.44
N VAL A 168 -2.16 27.81 25.15
CA VAL A 168 -3.05 28.45 24.17
C VAL A 168 -4.32 27.62 23.95
N ALA A 169 -4.19 26.29 23.96
CA ALA A 169 -5.31 25.36 23.84
C ALA A 169 -6.19 25.27 25.12
N GLY A 170 -5.85 26.00 26.18
CA GLY A 170 -6.67 26.13 27.39
C GLY A 170 -6.22 25.27 28.57
N LEU A 171 -5.04 24.66 28.53
CA LEU A 171 -4.47 23.98 29.69
C LEU A 171 -4.18 25.02 30.78
N THR A 172 -4.95 24.96 31.87
CA THR A 172 -4.83 25.89 33.01
C THR A 172 -4.19 25.19 34.19
N ALA A 173 -3.24 25.86 34.85
CA ALA A 173 -2.62 25.37 36.06
C ALA A 173 -3.59 25.53 37.26
N PRO A 174 -3.52 24.67 38.29
CA PRO A 174 -3.87 25.11 39.63
C PRO A 174 -2.96 26.30 40.00
N ALA A 175 -3.50 27.31 40.66
CA ALA A 175 -2.83 28.59 40.93
C ALA A 175 -1.36 28.41 41.37
N SER A 176 -0.43 28.80 40.50
CA SER A 176 1.02 28.79 40.74
C SER A 176 1.54 30.21 40.53
N ASP A 177 2.42 30.67 41.43
CA ASP A 177 3.07 31.99 41.35
C ASP A 177 4.19 32.02 40.29
N ALA A 178 4.54 30.88 39.68
CA ALA A 178 5.58 30.79 38.66
C ALA A 178 4.98 30.82 37.24
N GLY A 179 5.44 31.76 36.42
CA GLY A 179 5.12 31.85 34.99
C GLY A 179 5.71 30.69 34.17
N PRO A 180 5.41 30.61 32.86
CA PRO A 180 5.99 29.60 31.99
C PRO A 180 7.53 29.74 31.94
N PRO A 181 8.28 28.62 31.90
CA PRO A 181 9.74 28.65 31.86
C PRO A 181 10.25 29.38 30.61
N ALA A 182 11.20 30.29 30.80
CA ALA A 182 11.69 31.22 29.78
C ALA A 182 12.78 30.63 28.88
N ASP A 183 13.59 29.68 29.37
CA ASP A 183 14.75 29.14 28.65
C ASP A 183 15.02 27.64 28.90
N ASP A 184 16.03 27.07 28.23
CA ASP A 184 16.40 25.65 28.33
C ASP A 184 16.97 25.29 29.71
N ALA A 185 17.58 26.25 30.42
CA ALA A 185 18.16 26.02 31.74
C ALA A 185 17.05 25.87 32.80
N GLU A 186 16.01 26.69 32.72
CA GLU A 186 14.82 26.58 33.55
C GLU A 186 14.08 25.26 33.31
N LEU A 187 13.93 24.84 32.04
CA LEU A 187 13.34 23.53 31.70
C LEU A 187 14.18 22.35 32.23
N SER A 188 15.50 22.42 32.12
CA SER A 188 16.40 21.40 32.65
C SER A 188 16.30 21.30 34.18
N SER A 189 16.25 22.45 34.86
CA SER A 189 16.03 22.53 36.31
C SER A 189 14.68 21.95 36.71
N LEU A 190 13.62 22.24 35.94
CA LEU A 190 12.29 21.68 36.17
C LEU A 190 12.30 20.15 36.02
N ALA A 191 12.93 19.61 34.98
CA ALA A 191 13.05 18.15 34.82
C ALA A 191 13.78 17.49 36.00
N GLN A 192 14.79 18.16 36.57
CA GLN A 192 15.51 17.69 37.76
C GLN A 192 14.70 17.81 39.06
N GLN A 193 13.68 18.67 39.11
CA GLN A 193 12.78 18.76 40.26
C GLN A 193 11.73 17.64 40.28
N PHE A 194 11.36 17.12 39.11
CA PHE A 194 10.33 16.09 38.95
C PHE A 194 10.93 14.73 38.55
N THR A 195 12.07 14.33 39.13
CA THR A 195 12.76 13.06 38.81
C THR A 195 11.93 11.81 39.09
N ASP A 196 10.92 11.92 39.94
CA ASP A 196 9.99 10.82 40.23
C ASP A 196 9.02 10.55 39.06
N HIS A 197 8.85 11.52 38.16
CA HIS A 197 7.95 11.43 37.00
C HIS A 197 8.67 11.56 35.65
N LEU A 198 9.79 12.27 35.61
CA LEU A 198 10.51 12.63 34.40
C LEU A 198 11.93 12.06 34.38
N ARG A 199 12.36 11.65 33.20
CA ARG A 199 13.75 11.29 32.89
C ARG A 199 14.33 12.34 31.96
N TYR A 200 15.46 12.93 32.37
CA TYR A 200 16.24 13.87 31.56
C TYR A 200 17.59 13.25 31.19
N THR A 201 17.86 13.12 29.90
CA THR A 201 19.09 12.49 29.39
C THR A 201 19.44 13.12 28.04
N ASP A 202 20.71 13.49 27.86
CA ASP A 202 21.25 14.04 26.61
C ASP A 202 20.41 15.16 25.96
N GLY A 203 19.90 16.09 26.78
CA GLY A 203 19.09 17.21 26.28
C GLY A 203 17.64 16.85 25.92
N HIS A 204 17.19 15.64 26.24
CA HIS A 204 15.83 15.17 26.00
C HIS A 204 15.12 14.89 27.32
N VAL A 205 13.83 15.19 27.35
CA VAL A 205 12.93 14.87 28.47
C VAL A 205 11.92 13.80 28.02
N SER A 206 11.59 12.88 28.93
CA SER A 206 10.59 11.83 28.74
C SER A 206 9.93 11.51 30.07
N PHE A 207 8.79 10.81 30.06
CA PHE A 207 8.22 10.28 31.30
C PHE A 207 8.99 9.05 31.76
N LEU A 208 9.09 8.87 33.08
CA LEU A 208 9.62 7.65 33.67
C LEU A 208 8.62 6.48 33.50
N ASP A 209 7.34 6.77 33.69
CA ASP A 209 6.20 5.88 33.43
C ASP A 209 5.26 6.55 32.41
N GLU A 210 5.11 5.92 31.24
CA GLU A 210 4.20 6.40 30.19
C GLU A 210 2.72 6.34 30.63
N GLY A 211 2.38 5.55 31.66
CA GLY A 211 1.07 5.56 32.28
C GLY A 211 0.66 6.94 32.83
N THR A 212 1.62 7.75 33.28
CA THR A 212 1.36 9.14 33.71
C THR A 212 0.93 10.02 32.52
N ALA A 213 1.61 9.90 31.37
CA ALA A 213 1.25 10.64 30.16
C ALA A 213 -0.17 10.27 29.70
N ASP A 214 -0.50 8.98 29.67
CA ASP A 214 -1.83 8.48 29.30
C ASP A 214 -2.92 8.93 30.27
N ALA A 215 -2.63 8.97 31.58
CA ALA A 215 -3.55 9.49 32.57
C ALA A 215 -3.86 10.98 32.35
N ILE A 216 -2.84 11.78 32.03
CA ILE A 216 -3.00 13.21 31.72
C ILE A 216 -3.84 13.40 30.45
N ARG A 217 -3.54 12.68 29.36
CA ARG A 217 -4.30 12.78 28.10
C ARG A 217 -5.77 12.38 28.29
N ARG A 218 -6.03 11.28 29.02
CA ARG A 218 -7.40 10.84 29.33
C ARG A 218 -8.18 11.86 30.16
N ALA A 219 -7.53 12.56 31.08
CA ALA A 219 -8.18 13.56 31.92
C ALA A 219 -8.68 14.80 31.13
N HIS A 220 -8.01 15.14 30.03
CA HIS A 220 -8.33 16.33 29.23
C HIS A 220 -9.16 16.04 27.96
N GLY A 221 -9.44 14.78 27.65
CA GLY A 221 -10.20 14.39 26.46
C GLY A 221 -9.45 14.64 25.14
N PRO A 222 -10.09 14.40 23.97
CA PRO A 222 -9.43 14.49 22.66
C PRO A 222 -9.26 15.92 22.11
N GLU A 223 -10.05 16.89 22.58
CA GLU A 223 -10.04 18.26 22.06
C GLU A 223 -8.70 18.98 22.31
N LEU A 224 -8.16 18.86 23.52
CA LEU A 224 -6.90 19.49 23.91
C LEU A 224 -5.70 18.91 23.13
N PRO A 225 -5.49 17.57 23.06
CA PRO A 225 -4.51 16.97 22.16
C PRO A 225 -4.66 17.39 20.70
N GLY A 226 -5.89 17.50 20.18
CA GLY A 226 -6.10 17.92 18.79
C GLY A 226 -5.68 19.37 18.52
N ALA A 227 -5.95 20.28 19.47
CA ALA A 227 -5.51 21.66 19.38
C ALA A 227 -3.97 21.80 19.49
N VAL A 228 -3.34 21.05 20.40
CA VAL A 228 -1.88 20.99 20.50
C VAL A 228 -1.27 20.39 19.23
N GLY A 229 -1.82 19.29 18.72
CA GLY A 229 -1.36 18.65 17.48
C GLY A 229 -1.39 19.60 16.30
N ARG A 230 -2.48 20.36 16.13
CA ARG A 230 -2.60 21.37 15.08
C ARG A 230 -1.50 22.43 15.19
N HIS A 231 -1.27 22.94 16.39
CA HIS A 231 -0.20 23.91 16.65
C HIS A 231 1.18 23.33 16.30
N MET A 232 1.46 22.10 16.73
CA MET A 232 2.74 21.44 16.47
C MET A 232 2.96 21.16 14.98
N VAL A 233 1.92 20.75 14.23
CA VAL A 233 2.01 20.58 12.77
C VAL A 233 2.40 21.90 12.10
N THR A 234 1.69 22.99 12.42
CA THR A 234 2.00 24.32 11.88
C THR A 234 3.42 24.76 12.22
N TRP A 235 3.80 24.68 13.49
CA TRP A 235 5.13 25.09 13.96
C TRP A 235 6.26 24.29 13.33
N LEU A 236 6.10 22.96 13.18
CA LEU A 236 7.08 22.11 12.52
C LEU A 236 7.20 22.45 11.03
N ARG A 237 6.07 22.66 10.34
CA ARG A 237 6.06 23.02 8.90
C ARG A 237 6.75 24.36 8.63
N GLU A 238 6.50 25.37 9.45
CA GLU A 238 7.12 26.70 9.33
C GLU A 238 8.64 26.66 9.54
N ARG A 239 9.15 25.65 10.24
CA ARG A 239 10.57 25.50 10.60
C ARG A 239 11.32 24.46 9.78
N THR A 240 10.70 23.88 8.75
CA THR A 240 11.32 22.85 7.88
C THR A 240 12.69 23.26 7.35
N ALA A 241 12.88 24.53 7.01
CA ALA A 241 14.17 25.07 6.57
C ALA A 241 15.28 24.97 7.64
N ASP A 242 14.93 25.00 8.93
CA ASP A 242 15.88 24.93 10.05
C ASP A 242 16.47 23.53 10.25
N PHE A 243 15.81 22.49 9.72
CA PHE A 243 16.23 21.09 9.88
C PHE A 243 16.22 20.29 8.57
N ARG A 244 16.43 20.97 7.44
CA ARG A 244 16.60 20.35 6.13
C ARG A 244 17.92 19.59 6.06
N HIS A 245 17.90 18.36 5.54
CA HIS A 245 19.08 17.53 5.39
C HIS A 245 18.95 16.58 4.18
N PRO A 246 20.02 16.34 3.40
CA PRO A 246 19.99 15.46 2.22
C PRO A 246 19.57 14.03 2.56
N ASP A 247 19.92 13.52 3.74
CA ASP A 247 19.52 12.18 4.20
C ASP A 247 18.17 12.16 4.97
N GLY A 248 17.41 13.26 4.91
CA GLY A 248 16.12 13.43 5.58
C GLY A 248 16.17 14.06 6.97
N TRP A 249 15.03 14.54 7.47
CA TRP A 249 14.95 15.37 8.68
C TRP A 249 15.56 14.73 9.93
N ALA A 250 15.45 13.41 10.08
CA ALA A 250 16.00 12.71 11.25
C ALA A 250 17.53 12.82 11.39
N ALA A 251 18.24 13.08 10.28
CA ALA A 251 19.69 13.30 10.25
C ALA A 251 20.09 14.74 10.62
N SER A 252 19.16 15.70 10.58
CA SER A 252 19.49 17.11 10.83
C SER A 252 19.74 17.47 12.30
N GLY A 253 19.32 16.62 13.24
CA GLY A 253 19.44 16.87 14.68
C GLY A 253 18.19 16.49 15.47
N SER A 254 18.12 16.92 16.73
CA SER A 254 17.07 16.50 17.66
C SER A 254 15.67 17.00 17.28
N ILE A 255 15.54 18.25 16.83
CA ILE A 255 14.26 18.81 16.35
C ILE A 255 13.84 18.11 15.05
N GLY A 256 14.77 17.91 14.11
CA GLY A 256 14.49 17.21 12.85
C GLY A 256 14.05 15.76 13.07
N ARG A 257 14.66 15.04 14.02
CA ARG A 257 14.22 13.69 14.42
C ARG A 257 12.83 13.71 15.05
N TYR A 258 12.56 14.64 15.95
CA TYR A 258 11.21 14.80 16.50
C TYR A 258 10.17 15.09 15.41
N ALA A 259 10.51 15.93 14.42
CA ALA A 259 9.65 16.23 13.29
C ALA A 259 9.37 14.98 12.45
N ALA A 260 10.42 14.29 12.03
CA ALA A 260 10.36 13.07 11.21
C ALA A 260 9.49 11.98 11.86
N GLU A 261 9.66 11.75 13.16
CA GLU A 261 8.97 10.67 13.87
C GLU A 261 7.56 11.06 14.35
N GLY A 262 7.31 12.35 14.56
CA GLY A 262 6.14 12.82 15.30
C GLY A 262 5.09 13.59 14.50
N ILE A 263 5.46 14.30 13.43
CA ILE A 263 4.54 15.23 12.75
C ILE A 263 3.29 14.53 12.20
N ALA A 264 3.45 13.31 11.67
CA ALA A 264 2.36 12.50 11.16
C ALA A 264 1.32 12.22 12.25
N MET A 265 1.76 11.81 13.45
CA MET A 265 0.84 11.52 14.55
C MET A 265 0.21 12.78 15.16
N HIS A 266 0.94 13.92 15.17
CA HIS A 266 0.33 15.21 15.52
C HIS A 266 -0.79 15.58 14.53
N ALA A 267 -0.59 15.31 13.23
CA ALA A 267 -1.61 15.52 12.21
C ALA A 267 -2.81 14.58 12.39
N VAL A 268 -2.60 13.33 12.81
CA VAL A 268 -3.70 12.42 13.20
C VAL A 268 -4.54 13.02 14.32
N GLN A 269 -3.91 13.49 15.41
CA GLN A 269 -4.65 14.11 16.52
C GLN A 269 -5.41 15.36 16.08
N ALA A 270 -4.86 16.12 15.14
CA ALA A 270 -5.43 17.36 14.63
C ALA A 270 -6.50 17.18 13.53
N ASN A 271 -6.72 15.95 13.06
CA ASN A 271 -7.50 15.63 11.85
C ASN A 271 -6.98 16.36 10.59
N LEU A 272 -5.66 16.38 10.43
CA LEU A 272 -4.92 16.99 9.30
C LEU A 272 -4.05 15.96 8.56
N PHE A 273 -4.24 14.67 8.82
CA PHE A 273 -3.38 13.63 8.27
C PHE A 273 -3.48 13.53 6.74
N ASP A 274 -4.68 13.60 6.17
CA ASP A 274 -4.88 13.58 4.71
C ASP A 274 -4.22 14.78 4.02
N GLU A 275 -4.30 15.98 4.61
CA GLU A 275 -3.59 17.18 4.12
C GLU A 275 -2.06 17.02 4.18
N LEU A 276 -1.57 16.21 5.11
CA LEU A 276 -0.16 15.88 5.22
C LEU A 276 0.26 14.81 4.20
N LEU A 277 -0.59 13.81 3.94
CA LEU A 277 -0.34 12.80 2.91
C LEU A 277 -0.26 13.37 1.50
N ALA A 278 -0.95 14.48 1.23
CA ALA A 278 -0.89 15.18 -0.05
C ALA A 278 0.37 16.06 -0.21
N ASP A 279 1.17 16.25 0.84
CA ASP A 279 2.36 17.12 0.82
C ASP A 279 3.65 16.31 0.64
N GLY A 280 4.06 16.11 -0.61
CA GLY A 280 5.28 15.38 -0.97
C GLY A 280 6.54 15.99 -0.37
N THR A 281 6.56 17.30 -0.08
CA THR A 281 7.72 17.97 0.55
C THR A 281 7.93 17.54 1.99
N VAL A 282 6.87 17.10 2.68
CA VAL A 282 6.91 16.60 4.06
C VAL A 282 7.04 15.08 4.06
N VAL A 283 6.23 14.37 3.26
CA VAL A 283 6.17 12.90 3.27
C VAL A 283 7.52 12.27 2.91
N ALA A 284 8.29 12.88 2.00
CA ALA A 284 9.64 12.44 1.63
C ALA A 284 10.61 12.33 2.83
N HIS A 285 10.34 13.05 3.93
CA HIS A 285 11.18 13.07 5.13
C HIS A 285 10.64 12.23 6.29
N LEU A 286 9.50 11.56 6.11
CA LEU A 286 8.91 10.71 7.14
C LEU A 286 9.45 9.28 7.03
N PRO A 287 9.93 8.69 8.13
CA PRO A 287 10.28 7.28 8.15
C PRO A 287 9.03 6.43 7.84
N GLN A 288 9.21 5.40 7.02
CA GLN A 288 8.13 4.47 6.62
C GLN A 288 7.29 3.99 7.82
N ARG A 289 7.94 3.60 8.93
CA ARG A 289 7.27 3.15 10.16
C ARG A 289 6.36 4.22 10.78
N SER A 290 6.78 5.48 10.76
CA SER A 290 6.02 6.58 11.35
C SER A 290 4.83 6.95 10.46
N LEU A 291 5.00 6.89 9.14
CA LEU A 291 3.92 7.07 8.17
C LEU A 291 2.85 5.99 8.32
N LEU A 292 3.26 4.71 8.31
CA LEU A 292 2.34 3.57 8.39
C LEU A 292 1.60 3.48 9.73
N ASP A 293 2.28 3.77 10.84
CA ASP A 293 1.66 3.80 12.17
C ASP A 293 0.62 4.93 12.27
N ALA A 294 0.94 6.13 11.80
CA ALA A 294 -0.01 7.24 11.74
C ALA A 294 -1.20 6.94 10.82
N ALA A 295 -0.96 6.32 9.66
CA ALA A 295 -2.00 5.92 8.72
C ALA A 295 -2.96 4.89 9.34
N HIS A 296 -2.42 3.88 10.01
CA HIS A 296 -3.23 2.92 10.74
C HIS A 296 -4.10 3.60 11.81
N CYS A 297 -3.56 4.56 12.55
CA CYS A 297 -4.30 5.31 13.57
C CYS A 297 -5.37 6.24 12.99
N ALA A 298 -5.10 6.93 11.87
CA ALA A 298 -6.06 7.85 11.24
C ALA A 298 -7.28 7.12 10.68
N HIS A 299 -7.08 5.94 10.07
CA HIS A 299 -8.13 5.24 9.34
C HIS A 299 -8.50 3.87 9.93
N ASN A 300 -8.11 3.63 11.19
CA ASN A 300 -8.42 2.41 11.92
C ASN A 300 -8.04 1.12 11.14
N GLY A 301 -6.86 1.15 10.51
CA GLY A 301 -6.32 0.04 9.73
C GLY A 301 -6.91 -0.15 8.32
N SER A 302 -7.76 0.76 7.82
CA SER A 302 -8.32 0.69 6.47
C SER A 302 -8.08 1.99 5.70
N LEU A 303 -7.05 2.03 4.85
CA LEU A 303 -6.68 3.20 4.06
C LEU A 303 -7.46 3.27 2.77
N GLN A 304 -7.85 4.48 2.39
CA GLN A 304 -8.20 4.76 1.01
C GLN A 304 -6.98 4.54 0.11
N GLY A 305 -7.22 4.23 -1.15
CA GLY A 305 -6.17 4.16 -2.18
C GLY A 305 -5.62 5.54 -2.56
N ASN A 306 -4.78 5.58 -3.59
CA ASN A 306 -4.33 6.82 -4.23
C ASN A 306 -3.62 7.84 -3.33
N ASN A 307 -2.86 7.37 -2.34
CA ASN A 307 -2.07 8.23 -1.48
C ASN A 307 -0.77 7.53 -1.05
N ALA A 308 0.18 8.32 -0.58
CA ALA A 308 1.51 7.82 -0.21
C ALA A 308 1.50 6.78 0.93
N ALA A 309 0.48 6.76 1.80
CA ALA A 309 0.38 5.73 2.84
C ALA A 309 -0.11 4.39 2.27
N ALA A 310 -1.04 4.41 1.33
CA ALA A 310 -1.43 3.21 0.57
C ALA A 310 -0.25 2.68 -0.26
N ASP A 311 0.47 3.56 -0.96
CA ASP A 311 1.69 3.22 -1.69
C ASP A 311 2.71 2.54 -0.75
N ALA A 312 2.86 3.06 0.48
CA ALA A 312 3.75 2.49 1.48
C ALA A 312 3.34 1.11 1.98
N VAL A 313 2.04 0.84 2.12
CA VAL A 313 1.54 -0.50 2.48
C VAL A 313 1.85 -1.48 1.36
N HIS A 314 1.57 -1.12 0.11
CA HIS A 314 1.80 -2.00 -1.04
C HIS A 314 3.29 -2.27 -1.24
N LEU A 315 4.16 -1.27 -1.11
CA LEU A 315 5.62 -1.48 -1.14
C LEU A 315 6.10 -2.40 -0.01
N GLN A 316 5.53 -2.28 1.20
CA GLN A 316 5.86 -3.15 2.32
C GLN A 316 5.46 -4.61 2.07
N MET A 317 4.32 -4.85 1.41
CA MET A 317 3.86 -6.19 1.02
C MET A 317 4.82 -6.90 0.06
N TYR A 318 5.63 -6.13 -0.67
CA TYR A 318 6.67 -6.65 -1.57
C TYR A 318 8.07 -6.67 -0.95
N GLY A 319 8.13 -6.58 0.38
CA GLY A 319 9.36 -6.74 1.16
C GLY A 319 10.25 -5.49 1.19
N LEU A 320 9.78 -4.34 0.68
CA LEU A 320 10.50 -3.07 0.81
C LEU A 320 10.28 -2.50 2.22
N THR A 321 11.08 -2.98 3.16
CA THR A 321 11.04 -2.57 4.56
C THR A 321 12.46 -2.21 5.04
N HIS A 322 12.57 -1.28 6.00
CA HIS A 322 13.84 -0.89 6.62
C HIS A 322 14.89 -0.25 5.69
N THR A 323 14.43 0.46 4.67
CA THR A 323 15.32 1.23 3.79
C THR A 323 15.78 2.54 4.46
N ASP A 324 16.93 3.06 4.04
CA ASP A 324 17.32 4.42 4.38
C ASP A 324 16.31 5.45 3.82
N GLN A 325 16.29 6.63 4.43
CA GLN A 325 15.26 7.63 4.14
C GLN A 325 15.31 8.15 2.69
N ALA A 326 16.50 8.25 2.09
CA ALA A 326 16.65 8.80 0.75
C ALA A 326 16.15 7.82 -0.31
N THR A 327 16.51 6.54 -0.17
CA THR A 327 15.99 5.47 -1.02
C THR A 327 14.48 5.28 -0.82
N TRP A 328 13.98 5.38 0.42
CA TRP A 328 12.54 5.36 0.70
C TRP A 328 11.78 6.47 -0.06
N ALA A 329 12.31 7.70 -0.06
CA ALA A 329 11.72 8.80 -0.82
C ALA A 329 11.78 8.56 -2.34
N ALA A 330 12.80 7.90 -2.86
CA ALA A 330 12.89 7.56 -4.28
C ALA A 330 11.82 6.54 -4.70
N TRP A 331 11.51 5.56 -3.84
CA TRP A 331 10.39 4.65 -4.07
C TRP A 331 9.03 5.36 -4.04
N LEU A 332 8.81 6.27 -3.10
CA LEU A 332 7.59 7.10 -3.09
C LEU A 332 7.49 7.99 -4.34
N HIS A 333 8.61 8.51 -4.82
CA HIS A 333 8.68 9.25 -6.07
C HIS A 333 8.24 8.37 -7.25
N LEU A 334 8.76 7.14 -7.38
CA LEU A 334 8.34 6.19 -8.41
C LEU A 334 6.84 5.88 -8.33
N MET A 335 6.31 5.58 -7.14
CA MET A 335 4.88 5.28 -6.97
C MET A 335 4.00 6.46 -7.42
N ALA A 336 4.40 7.69 -7.07
CA ALA A 336 3.70 8.89 -7.51
C ALA A 336 3.79 9.10 -9.03
N THR A 337 4.97 8.89 -9.64
CA THR A 337 5.13 8.96 -11.10
C THR A 337 4.27 7.90 -11.79
N ALA A 338 4.20 6.67 -11.26
CA ALA A 338 3.39 5.57 -11.80
C ALA A 338 1.88 5.87 -11.73
N ARG A 339 1.45 6.53 -10.66
CA ARG A 339 0.08 7.07 -10.54
C ARG A 339 -0.14 8.34 -11.37
N ASN A 340 0.82 8.83 -12.15
CA ASN A 340 0.72 10.12 -12.86
C ASN A 340 0.41 11.32 -11.92
N ASP A 341 0.83 11.23 -10.65
CA ASP A 341 0.70 12.29 -9.65
C ASP A 341 1.93 13.20 -9.71
N THR A 342 2.03 13.96 -10.80
CA THR A 342 3.23 14.77 -11.09
C THR A 342 3.47 15.83 -10.03
N ALA A 343 2.40 16.42 -9.46
CA ALA A 343 2.53 17.42 -8.41
C ALA A 343 3.18 16.84 -7.14
N PHE A 344 2.83 15.62 -6.76
CA PHE A 344 3.43 14.96 -5.60
C PHE A 344 4.86 14.49 -5.90
N ALA A 345 5.12 13.93 -7.07
CA ALA A 345 6.47 13.54 -7.50
C ALA A 345 7.42 14.75 -7.53
N ASP A 346 7.01 15.86 -8.14
CA ASP A 346 7.76 17.12 -8.18
C ASP A 346 8.02 17.65 -6.75
N ALA A 347 7.03 17.55 -5.86
CA ALA A 347 7.18 17.97 -4.47
C ALA A 347 8.22 17.14 -3.70
N ILE A 348 8.31 15.82 -3.96
CA ILE A 348 9.35 14.97 -3.40
C ILE A 348 10.73 15.41 -3.93
N GLU A 349 10.86 15.64 -5.24
CA GLU A 349 12.12 16.08 -5.84
C GLU A 349 12.61 17.41 -5.21
N HIS A 350 11.70 18.34 -4.95
CA HIS A 350 12.02 19.66 -4.38
C HIS A 350 12.07 19.69 -2.85
N SER A 351 11.79 18.57 -2.16
CA SER A 351 11.86 18.47 -0.68
C SER A 351 13.26 18.78 -0.15
N GLY A 352 14.30 18.49 -0.95
CA GLY A 352 15.71 18.65 -0.61
C GLY A 352 16.32 17.45 0.09
N ILE A 353 15.61 16.32 0.10
CA ILE A 353 16.25 15.02 0.23
C ILE A 353 17.06 14.71 -1.04
N GLN A 354 18.21 14.06 -0.92
CA GLN A 354 19.03 13.67 -2.05
C GLN A 354 18.62 12.27 -2.50
N LEU A 355 17.71 12.19 -3.48
CA LEU A 355 17.28 10.91 -4.04
C LEU A 355 18.47 10.18 -4.69
N PRO A 356 18.76 8.91 -4.33
CA PRO A 356 19.85 8.15 -4.93
C PRO A 356 19.61 7.87 -6.43
N TRP A 357 18.35 7.90 -6.86
CA TRP A 357 17.91 7.80 -8.24
C TRP A 357 16.56 8.51 -8.38
N GLN A 358 16.24 8.94 -9.59
CA GLN A 358 14.99 9.62 -9.94
C GLN A 358 14.27 8.86 -11.04
N THR A 359 12.95 8.71 -10.93
CA THR A 359 12.14 8.14 -12.02
C THR A 359 12.01 9.16 -13.14
N LEU A 360 12.36 8.78 -14.37
CA LEU A 360 12.20 9.64 -15.54
C LEU A 360 10.85 9.47 -16.20
N TRP A 361 10.46 8.21 -16.39
CA TRP A 361 9.19 7.82 -17.01
C TRP A 361 8.83 6.39 -16.57
N THR A 362 7.57 6.04 -16.71
CA THR A 362 7.05 4.74 -16.29
C THR A 362 5.82 4.35 -17.12
N HIS A 363 5.79 3.08 -17.50
CA HIS A 363 4.60 2.35 -17.98
C HIS A 363 4.39 1.11 -17.11
N TRP A 364 4.76 1.24 -15.83
CA TRP A 364 4.68 0.16 -14.86
C TRP A 364 3.43 0.32 -14.01
N ARG A 365 2.69 -0.77 -13.83
CA ARG A 365 1.64 -0.93 -12.83
C ARG A 365 2.31 -0.92 -11.45
N PRO A 366 2.07 0.11 -10.62
CA PRO A 366 2.59 0.10 -9.26
C PRO A 366 1.88 -1.00 -8.44
N PRO A 367 2.52 -1.59 -7.41
CA PRO A 367 1.87 -2.43 -6.42
C PRO A 367 0.56 -1.82 -5.91
N GLY A 368 -0.51 -2.62 -5.88
CA GLY A 368 -1.87 -2.18 -5.58
C GLY A 368 -2.58 -1.45 -6.72
N GLY A 369 -1.95 -1.29 -7.89
CA GLY A 369 -2.51 -0.64 -9.07
C GLY A 369 -3.68 -1.42 -9.66
N TYR A 370 -4.85 -0.79 -9.73
CA TYR A 370 -6.08 -1.30 -10.32
C TYR A 370 -6.74 -0.21 -11.18
N HIS A 371 -6.44 -0.24 -12.47
CA HIS A 371 -7.02 0.63 -13.49
C HIS A 371 -6.69 0.05 -14.86
N HIS A 372 -7.58 0.15 -15.84
CA HIS A 372 -7.38 -0.47 -17.17
C HIS A 372 -6.14 0.05 -17.90
N THR A 373 -5.74 1.30 -17.65
CA THR A 373 -4.52 1.88 -18.23
C THR A 373 -3.24 1.19 -17.78
N TYR A 374 -3.26 0.46 -16.66
CA TYR A 374 -2.11 -0.30 -16.19
C TYR A 374 -1.99 -1.69 -16.83
N LEU A 375 -2.97 -2.11 -17.64
CA LEU A 375 -2.93 -3.41 -18.34
C LEU A 375 -1.93 -3.43 -19.50
N ARG A 376 -1.45 -2.25 -19.95
CA ARG A 376 -0.48 -2.13 -21.03
C ARG A 376 0.79 -1.46 -20.51
N PRO A 377 1.99 -1.95 -20.89
CA PRO A 377 2.25 -3.04 -21.83
C PRO A 377 2.04 -4.44 -21.25
N GLY A 378 1.71 -4.57 -19.96
CA GLY A 378 1.61 -5.86 -19.27
C GLY A 378 3.00 -6.44 -18.93
N PRO A 379 3.08 -7.74 -18.60
CA PRO A 379 4.32 -8.39 -18.21
C PRO A 379 5.43 -8.32 -19.27
N ILE A 380 6.64 -7.97 -18.85
CA ILE A 380 7.84 -7.89 -19.70
C ILE A 380 8.95 -8.78 -19.12
N ASP A 381 9.43 -9.72 -19.94
CA ASP A 381 10.46 -10.69 -19.56
C ASP A 381 11.87 -10.24 -19.95
N ASP A 382 12.01 -9.52 -21.08
CA ASP A 382 13.32 -9.14 -21.61
C ASP A 382 13.34 -7.69 -22.14
N LEU A 383 14.51 -7.06 -22.01
CA LEU A 383 14.80 -5.71 -22.49
C LEU A 383 16.03 -5.71 -23.39
N TYR A 384 15.99 -4.92 -24.46
CA TYR A 384 17.09 -4.80 -25.43
C TYR A 384 17.39 -3.33 -25.74
N ALA A 385 18.67 -2.95 -25.62
CA ALA A 385 19.16 -1.65 -26.08
C ALA A 385 19.27 -1.63 -27.61
N VAL A 386 18.53 -0.72 -28.24
CA VAL A 386 18.47 -0.58 -29.71
C VAL A 386 18.52 0.89 -30.12
N ARG A 387 18.52 1.16 -31.43
CA ARG A 387 18.28 2.50 -31.96
C ARG A 387 17.14 2.48 -32.98
N TRP A 388 16.27 3.48 -32.89
CA TRP A 388 15.21 3.76 -33.84
C TRP A 388 15.55 5.00 -34.66
N GLN A 389 15.76 4.82 -35.96
CA GLN A 389 16.15 5.92 -36.87
C GLN A 389 17.39 6.69 -36.34
N GLY A 390 18.33 5.94 -35.74
CA GLY A 390 19.53 6.49 -35.14
C GLY A 390 19.34 7.14 -33.76
N ARG A 391 18.15 7.13 -33.15
CA ARG A 391 17.90 7.59 -31.77
C ARG A 391 17.98 6.44 -30.76
N PRO A 392 18.49 6.64 -29.53
CA PRO A 392 18.44 5.63 -28.46
C PRO A 392 17.02 5.17 -28.15
N ALA A 393 16.81 3.86 -28.09
CA ALA A 393 15.50 3.27 -27.79
C ALA A 393 15.68 1.96 -27.01
N VAL A 394 14.61 1.55 -26.32
CA VAL A 394 14.52 0.26 -25.64
C VAL A 394 13.43 -0.55 -26.29
N LEU A 395 13.75 -1.79 -26.63
CA LEU A 395 12.76 -2.75 -27.09
C LEU A 395 12.42 -3.66 -25.90
N SER A 396 11.13 -3.77 -25.60
CA SER A 396 10.61 -4.69 -24.57
C SER A 396 9.92 -5.88 -25.21
N TYR A 397 10.14 -7.06 -24.63
CA TYR A 397 9.53 -8.31 -25.07
C TYR A 397 8.63 -8.86 -23.95
N GLY A 398 7.34 -9.02 -24.26
CA GLY A 398 6.34 -9.47 -23.30
C GLY A 398 6.42 -10.97 -22.95
N SER A 399 5.80 -11.36 -21.83
CA SER A 399 5.84 -12.73 -21.33
C SER A 399 5.06 -13.74 -22.17
N LEU A 400 5.24 -15.03 -21.89
CA LEU A 400 4.52 -16.13 -22.56
C LEU A 400 3.00 -15.93 -22.45
N GLY A 401 2.32 -15.78 -23.60
CA GLY A 401 0.86 -15.57 -23.69
C GLY A 401 0.45 -14.13 -24.01
N ARG A 402 1.31 -13.14 -23.70
CA ARG A 402 1.19 -11.73 -24.12
C ARG A 402 2.55 -11.25 -24.65
N SER A 403 3.05 -11.92 -25.69
CA SER A 403 4.41 -11.72 -26.19
C SER A 403 4.54 -10.55 -27.18
N ASP A 404 3.76 -9.50 -26.95
CA ASP A 404 3.82 -8.29 -27.76
C ASP A 404 5.18 -7.62 -27.60
N VAL A 405 5.67 -7.06 -28.70
CA VAL A 405 6.92 -6.30 -28.73
C VAL A 405 6.63 -4.82 -28.88
N TYR A 406 7.20 -4.02 -27.98
CA TYR A 406 7.08 -2.57 -27.99
C TYR A 406 8.45 -1.91 -28.09
N LEU A 407 8.49 -0.74 -28.72
CA LEU A 407 9.69 0.07 -28.87
C LEU A 407 9.48 1.44 -28.24
N TRP A 408 10.34 1.79 -27.28
CA TRP A 408 10.21 2.98 -26.45
C TRP A 408 11.39 3.93 -26.66
N ASP A 409 11.14 5.22 -26.65
CA ASP A 409 12.21 6.22 -26.55
C ASP A 409 12.87 6.11 -25.17
N LEU A 410 14.19 5.95 -25.15
CA LEU A 410 14.92 5.73 -23.89
C LEU A 410 14.83 6.94 -22.94
N ALA A 411 14.75 8.17 -23.48
CA ALA A 411 14.80 9.38 -22.67
C ALA A 411 13.41 9.83 -22.19
N SER A 412 12.37 9.70 -23.03
CA SER A 412 11.01 10.15 -22.71
C SER A 412 10.04 9.05 -22.32
N GLY A 413 10.36 7.79 -22.65
CA GLY A 413 9.41 6.68 -22.53
C GLY A 413 8.29 6.72 -23.55
N GLU A 414 8.35 7.59 -24.57
CA GLU A 414 7.33 7.65 -25.62
C GLU A 414 7.32 6.34 -26.42
N LEU A 415 6.13 5.79 -26.69
CA LEU A 415 5.98 4.63 -27.57
C LEU A 415 6.30 5.04 -29.02
N LEU A 416 7.42 4.56 -29.55
CA LEU A 416 7.90 4.86 -30.89
C LEU A 416 7.30 3.94 -31.96
N ALA A 417 7.09 2.67 -31.62
CA ALA A 417 6.51 1.66 -32.50
C ALA A 417 6.02 0.42 -31.73
N GLY A 418 5.26 -0.45 -32.42
CA GLY A 418 4.56 -1.60 -31.84
C GLY A 418 3.11 -1.26 -31.44
N PRO A 419 2.37 -2.20 -30.83
CA PRO A 419 2.76 -3.59 -30.56
C PRO A 419 3.01 -4.38 -31.85
N TRP A 420 3.99 -5.28 -31.82
CA TRP A 420 4.21 -6.28 -32.88
C TRP A 420 4.05 -7.69 -32.32
N GLU A 421 3.43 -8.56 -33.11
CA GLU A 421 3.23 -9.96 -32.74
C GLU A 421 4.56 -10.74 -32.70
N PRO A 422 4.73 -11.67 -31.75
CA PRO A 422 6.00 -12.37 -31.45
C PRO A 422 6.51 -13.30 -32.56
N ASP A 423 5.64 -13.73 -33.46
CA ASP A 423 5.94 -14.77 -34.46
C ASP A 423 5.95 -14.22 -35.89
N GLU A 424 5.74 -12.92 -36.07
CA GLU A 424 5.83 -12.25 -37.37
C GLU A 424 7.19 -11.59 -37.61
N GLU A 425 7.58 -11.43 -38.88
CA GLU A 425 8.69 -10.55 -39.21
C GLU A 425 8.31 -9.11 -38.88
N PHE A 426 9.27 -8.31 -38.41
CA PHE A 426 9.00 -6.90 -38.23
C PHE A 426 8.60 -6.26 -39.57
N PRO A 427 7.65 -5.29 -39.56
CA PRO A 427 7.29 -4.54 -40.75
C PRO A 427 8.54 -3.96 -41.44
N ALA A 428 8.52 -3.85 -42.77
CA ALA A 428 9.68 -3.37 -43.53
C ALA A 428 10.19 -2.00 -43.03
N GLU A 429 9.26 -1.10 -42.72
CA GLU A 429 9.57 0.23 -42.14
C GLU A 429 10.33 0.12 -40.81
N ALA A 430 9.99 -0.88 -39.98
CA ALA A 430 10.66 -1.12 -38.72
C ALA A 430 12.06 -1.71 -38.93
N ARG A 431 12.21 -2.70 -39.83
CA ARG A 431 13.51 -3.30 -40.15
C ARG A 431 14.53 -2.30 -40.72
N ASP A 432 14.06 -1.36 -41.52
CA ASP A 432 14.92 -0.31 -42.10
C ASP A 432 15.31 0.76 -41.07
N SER A 433 14.49 0.94 -40.03
CA SER A 433 14.67 1.95 -38.99
C SER A 433 15.42 1.43 -37.75
N LEU A 434 15.40 0.12 -37.51
CA LEU A 434 15.92 -0.50 -36.31
C LEU A 434 17.39 -0.94 -36.48
N THR A 435 18.24 -0.56 -35.53
CA THR A 435 19.66 -0.95 -35.49
C THR A 435 20.07 -1.34 -34.08
N TRP A 436 21.06 -2.22 -33.94
CA TRP A 436 21.62 -2.57 -32.63
C TRP A 436 22.40 -1.41 -32.01
N GLY A 437 22.61 -1.47 -30.69
CA GLY A 437 23.43 -0.52 -29.93
C GLY A 437 24.89 -0.41 -30.43
N PRO A 438 25.60 0.68 -30.09
CA PRO A 438 26.84 1.11 -30.74
C PRO A 438 28.08 0.25 -30.50
N ASP A 439 28.03 -0.75 -29.61
CA ASP A 439 29.17 -1.65 -29.36
C ASP A 439 29.44 -2.64 -30.50
N THR A 440 28.57 -2.67 -31.51
CA THR A 440 28.82 -3.34 -32.78
C THR A 440 28.85 -2.32 -33.90
N ALA A 441 29.81 -2.43 -34.84
CA ALA A 441 29.76 -1.69 -36.11
C ALA A 441 28.32 -1.77 -36.66
N PRO A 442 27.74 -0.70 -37.24
CA PRO A 442 26.30 -0.58 -37.48
C PRO A 442 25.76 -1.84 -38.16
N ALA A 443 25.24 -2.73 -37.34
CA ALA A 443 24.68 -3.98 -37.75
C ALA A 443 23.20 -3.70 -37.96
N SER A 444 22.64 -4.29 -39.03
CA SER A 444 21.20 -4.35 -39.19
C SER A 444 20.57 -4.83 -37.88
N GLY A 445 19.55 -4.13 -37.41
CA GLY A 445 18.81 -4.53 -36.22
C GLY A 445 18.16 -5.90 -36.40
N PRO A 446 17.49 -6.41 -35.36
CA PRO A 446 16.79 -7.68 -35.45
C PRO A 446 15.71 -7.61 -36.54
N ALA A 447 15.59 -8.66 -37.34
CA ALA A 447 14.61 -8.76 -38.41
C ALA A 447 13.24 -9.27 -37.90
N SER A 448 13.20 -9.89 -36.72
CA SER A 448 11.99 -10.44 -36.11
C SER A 448 12.14 -10.56 -34.58
N PRO A 449 11.02 -10.65 -33.83
CA PRO A 449 11.06 -10.97 -32.40
C PRO A 449 11.67 -12.34 -32.10
N ARG A 450 11.55 -13.30 -33.02
CA ARG A 450 12.20 -14.61 -32.88
C ARG A 450 13.73 -14.50 -32.84
N GLU A 451 14.31 -13.53 -33.55
CA GLU A 451 15.75 -13.27 -33.52
C GLU A 451 16.19 -12.69 -32.16
N LEU A 452 15.34 -11.88 -31.53
CA LEU A 452 15.58 -11.38 -30.17
C LEU A 452 15.70 -12.53 -29.17
N ARG A 453 14.73 -13.45 -29.15
CA ARG A 453 14.74 -14.63 -28.26
C ARG A 453 15.97 -15.53 -28.41
N GLN A 454 16.61 -15.52 -29.58
CA GLN A 454 17.80 -16.33 -29.85
C GLN A 454 19.10 -15.65 -29.42
N GLN A 455 19.07 -14.34 -29.22
CA GLN A 455 20.16 -13.65 -28.54
C GLN A 455 20.10 -13.99 -27.05
N LEU A 456 21.24 -14.33 -26.44
CA LEU A 456 21.34 -14.40 -24.98
C LEU A 456 21.01 -13.00 -24.45
N GLY A 457 19.98 -12.89 -23.60
CA GLY A 457 19.43 -11.61 -23.14
C GLY A 457 20.50 -10.67 -22.58
N PRO A 458 20.56 -9.40 -23.03
CA PRO A 458 21.48 -8.40 -22.46
C PRO A 458 20.97 -7.83 -21.13
N SER A 459 19.72 -8.09 -20.75
CA SER A 459 19.19 -7.71 -19.45
C SER A 459 19.61 -8.68 -18.36
N GLU A 460 19.92 -8.14 -17.19
CA GLU A 460 20.33 -8.90 -16.01
C GLU A 460 19.12 -9.18 -15.12
N GLY A 461 19.17 -10.28 -14.38
CA GLY A 461 18.13 -10.66 -13.43
C GLY A 461 18.04 -9.67 -12.27
N TRP A 462 16.82 -9.41 -11.83
CA TRP A 462 16.54 -8.63 -10.64
C TRP A 462 16.65 -9.50 -9.38
N GLU A 463 17.30 -8.97 -8.34
CA GLU A 463 17.42 -9.63 -7.04
C GLU A 463 17.00 -8.65 -5.92
N GLY A 464 16.21 -9.11 -4.95
CA GLY A 464 15.88 -8.36 -3.74
C GLY A 464 14.40 -8.03 -3.56
N ALA A 465 14.11 -6.93 -2.86
CA ALA A 465 12.75 -6.42 -2.70
C ALA A 465 12.11 -6.22 -4.09
N LEU A 466 10.78 -6.40 -4.17
CA LEU A 466 10.05 -6.31 -5.43
C LEU A 466 10.45 -7.35 -6.50
N GLU A 467 11.10 -8.45 -6.14
CA GLU A 467 11.42 -9.57 -7.07
C GLU A 467 10.18 -10.24 -7.70
N GLY A 468 8.99 -10.10 -7.10
CA GLY A 468 7.74 -10.46 -7.76
C GLY A 468 7.42 -9.55 -8.95
N PRO A 469 7.29 -8.22 -8.75
CA PRO A 469 6.91 -7.32 -9.83
C PRO A 469 8.05 -6.86 -10.74
N LEU A 470 9.32 -7.15 -10.41
CA LEU A 470 10.51 -6.80 -11.19
C LEU A 470 11.36 -8.05 -11.44
N TYR A 471 11.61 -8.33 -12.71
CA TYR A 471 12.31 -9.53 -13.18
C TYR A 471 13.69 -9.21 -13.73
N VAL A 472 13.79 -8.11 -14.48
CA VAL A 472 14.99 -7.79 -15.24
C VAL A 472 15.29 -6.31 -15.23
N TYR A 473 16.56 -5.98 -15.47
CA TYR A 473 16.97 -4.61 -15.74
C TYR A 473 17.98 -4.55 -16.89
N LEU A 474 18.02 -3.39 -17.54
CA LEU A 474 18.95 -3.05 -18.60
C LEU A 474 19.75 -1.81 -18.15
N ASP A 475 21.08 -1.96 -18.08
CA ASP A 475 22.00 -0.83 -17.97
C ASP A 475 22.16 -0.19 -19.35
N ALA A 476 21.48 0.93 -19.55
CA ALA A 476 21.58 1.71 -20.78
C ALA A 476 22.73 2.71 -20.64
N ASP A 477 23.97 2.21 -20.72
CA ASP A 477 25.18 3.03 -20.64
C ASP A 477 25.14 4.17 -21.70
N PRO A 478 25.58 5.38 -21.34
CA PRO A 478 25.68 6.53 -22.23
C PRO A 478 26.44 6.34 -23.54
N ALA A 479 27.20 5.27 -23.76
CA ALA A 479 27.66 4.91 -25.11
C ALA A 479 26.49 4.80 -26.11
N VAL A 480 25.30 4.41 -25.64
CA VAL A 480 24.03 4.41 -26.39
C VAL A 480 23.53 5.84 -26.67
N SER A 481 23.79 6.81 -25.80
CA SER A 481 23.39 8.23 -25.93
C SER A 481 24.37 9.04 -26.80
N GLY A 482 24.26 8.87 -28.13
CA GLY A 482 25.09 9.55 -29.14
C GLY A 482 24.94 11.08 -29.28
N ALA A 483 24.68 11.83 -28.19
CA ALA A 483 24.56 13.28 -28.19
C ALA A 483 25.63 13.95 -27.31
N SER A 484 26.14 15.10 -27.77
CA SER A 484 27.17 15.95 -27.16
C SER A 484 26.82 16.57 -25.79
N ALA A 485 25.86 16.01 -25.05
CA ALA A 485 25.55 16.37 -23.67
C ALA A 485 26.12 15.30 -22.73
N ALA A 486 26.39 15.67 -21.48
CA ALA A 486 27.07 14.78 -20.54
C ALA A 486 26.36 13.40 -20.44
N PRO A 487 27.13 12.30 -20.41
CA PRO A 487 26.60 10.95 -20.36
C PRO A 487 25.66 10.77 -19.15
N ILE A 488 24.36 10.53 -19.37
CA ILE A 488 23.41 10.15 -18.32
C ILE A 488 23.31 8.63 -18.34
N ALA A 489 23.81 7.96 -17.30
CA ALA A 489 23.53 6.55 -17.07
C ALA A 489 22.06 6.37 -16.75
N LEU A 490 21.42 5.35 -17.34
CA LEU A 490 20.01 5.05 -17.15
C LEU A 490 19.83 3.56 -16.90
N PHE A 491 19.02 3.21 -15.91
CA PHE A 491 18.54 1.84 -15.75
C PHE A 491 17.10 1.77 -16.20
N VAL A 492 16.78 0.79 -17.04
CA VAL A 492 15.40 0.44 -17.38
C VAL A 492 15.07 -0.88 -16.72
N LEU A 493 14.05 -0.88 -15.88
CA LEU A 493 13.61 -2.03 -15.09
C LEU A 493 12.28 -2.53 -15.64
N ALA A 494 12.05 -3.84 -15.62
CA ALA A 494 10.83 -4.45 -16.09
C ALA A 494 10.44 -5.71 -15.32
N GLY A 495 9.15 -6.06 -15.36
CA GLY A 495 8.60 -7.28 -14.79
C GLY A 495 7.10 -7.40 -15.05
N THR A 496 6.33 -7.99 -14.13
CA THR A 496 4.88 -8.23 -14.33
C THR A 496 4.06 -6.99 -14.62
N GLY A 497 4.44 -5.87 -14.01
CA GLY A 497 3.69 -4.63 -14.13
C GLY A 497 4.02 -3.83 -15.39
N GLY A 498 4.97 -4.25 -16.22
CA GLY A 498 5.50 -3.44 -17.31
C GLY A 498 6.91 -2.94 -17.02
N LEU A 499 7.23 -1.70 -17.39
CA LEU A 499 8.59 -1.17 -17.33
C LEU A 499 8.67 0.31 -16.91
N PHE A 500 9.81 0.72 -16.36
CA PHE A 500 10.11 2.12 -16.06
C PHE A 500 11.60 2.41 -16.17
N ALA A 501 11.94 3.68 -16.31
CA ALA A 501 13.33 4.14 -16.32
C ALA A 501 13.66 5.03 -15.13
N VAL A 502 14.86 4.81 -14.59
CA VAL A 502 15.44 5.67 -13.56
C VAL A 502 16.77 6.25 -14.00
N GLN A 503 17.05 7.43 -13.46
CA GLN A 503 18.34 8.08 -13.53
C GLN A 503 19.03 7.99 -12.16
N PRO A 504 20.09 7.17 -11.99
CA PRO A 504 20.90 7.17 -10.79
C PRO A 504 21.70 8.48 -10.63
N GLN A 505 21.97 8.84 -9.37
CA GLN A 505 22.96 9.88 -9.07
C GLN A 505 24.36 9.44 -9.50
N PRO A 506 25.28 10.38 -9.82
CA PRO A 506 26.64 10.03 -10.18
C PRO A 506 27.33 9.17 -9.11
N GLY A 507 27.79 7.98 -9.51
CA GLY A 507 28.47 7.02 -8.63
C GLY A 507 27.55 6.06 -7.87
N VAL A 508 26.23 6.14 -8.08
CA VAL A 508 25.27 5.14 -7.63
C VAL A 508 25.10 4.07 -8.71
N ASP A 509 25.18 2.81 -8.31
CA ASP A 509 24.93 1.66 -9.18
C ASP A 509 23.56 1.02 -8.88
N ILE A 510 23.24 -0.06 -9.59
CA ILE A 510 21.95 -0.77 -9.46
C ILE A 510 21.71 -1.33 -8.06
N THR A 511 22.76 -1.56 -7.26
CA THR A 511 22.61 -2.14 -5.91
C THR A 511 21.86 -1.21 -4.96
N ALA A 512 21.84 0.10 -5.22
CA ALA A 512 21.03 1.05 -4.47
C ALA A 512 19.51 0.88 -4.72
N LEU A 513 19.13 0.27 -5.85
CA LEU A 513 17.75 -0.09 -6.14
C LEU A 513 17.42 -1.49 -5.59
N GLN A 514 18.37 -2.43 -5.68
CA GLN A 514 18.24 -3.81 -5.21
C GLN A 514 18.39 -3.90 -3.69
N GLN A 515 17.33 -3.50 -2.98
CA GLN A 515 17.27 -3.59 -1.52
C GLN A 515 17.06 -5.03 -1.07
N PRO A 516 17.59 -5.46 0.10
CA PRO A 516 17.27 -6.78 0.64
C PRO A 516 15.76 -6.95 0.83
N ARG A 517 15.23 -8.08 0.36
CA ARG A 517 13.82 -8.45 0.58
C ARG A 517 13.60 -8.80 2.05
N ILE A 518 12.73 -8.07 2.72
CA ILE A 518 12.37 -8.31 4.12
C ILE A 518 10.86 -8.54 4.22
N GLU A 519 10.48 -9.80 4.30
CA GLU A 519 9.07 -10.24 4.40
C GLU A 519 8.42 -9.89 5.74
N LEU A 520 7.13 -9.57 5.70
CA LEU A 520 6.29 -9.35 6.89
C LEU A 520 5.80 -10.69 7.45
N LEU A 521 6.37 -11.11 8.56
CA LEU A 521 6.08 -12.40 9.18
C LEU A 521 4.72 -12.43 9.90
N LEU A 522 4.20 -11.26 10.30
CA LEU A 522 2.83 -11.12 10.79
C LEU A 522 1.79 -10.86 9.70
N GLY A 523 2.22 -10.58 8.47
CA GLY A 523 1.40 -10.05 7.37
C GLY A 523 1.12 -8.54 7.50
N SER A 524 0.46 -7.95 6.50
CA SER A 524 0.06 -6.55 6.57
C SER A 524 -1.00 -6.31 7.66
N ASN A 525 -0.81 -5.26 8.46
CA ASN A 525 -1.74 -4.87 9.53
C ASN A 525 -2.70 -3.76 9.12
N THR A 526 -2.53 -3.24 7.90
CA THR A 526 -3.32 -2.14 7.35
C THR A 526 -3.77 -2.54 5.96
N ALA A 527 -5.08 -2.59 5.73
CA ALA A 527 -5.62 -2.80 4.39
C ALA A 527 -5.52 -1.48 3.62
N ALA A 528 -4.96 -1.52 2.42
CA ALA A 528 -4.88 -0.36 1.53
C ALA A 528 -5.81 -0.56 0.34
N GLY A 529 -6.58 0.48 0.01
CA GLY A 529 -7.32 0.54 -1.25
C GLY A 529 -6.38 0.58 -2.46
N ALA A 530 -6.96 0.40 -3.65
CA ALA A 530 -6.16 0.33 -4.87
C ALA A 530 -5.62 1.69 -5.33
N ALA A 531 -4.54 1.63 -6.10
CA ALA A 531 -3.98 2.77 -6.81
C ALA A 531 -4.58 2.85 -8.23
N SER A 532 -4.92 4.05 -8.66
CA SER A 532 -5.34 4.43 -10.01
C SER A 532 -4.56 5.69 -10.41
N PRO A 533 -4.55 6.06 -11.70
CA PRO A 533 -3.96 7.33 -12.11
C PRO A 533 -4.63 8.51 -11.38
N ALA A 534 -3.84 9.51 -11.03
CA ALA A 534 -4.28 10.70 -10.32
C ALA A 534 -5.29 11.48 -11.16
N GLY A 535 -6.45 11.74 -10.58
CA GLY A 535 -7.54 12.43 -11.28
C GLY A 535 -8.24 11.59 -12.35
N ALA A 536 -7.99 10.27 -12.42
CA ALA A 536 -8.78 9.38 -13.26
C ALA A 536 -10.28 9.51 -12.93
N PRO A 537 -11.16 9.50 -13.94
CA PRO A 537 -12.60 9.44 -13.71
C PRO A 537 -12.96 8.13 -12.99
N GLY A 538 -14.16 8.11 -12.39
CA GLY A 538 -14.71 6.85 -11.89
C GLY A 538 -14.95 5.85 -13.03
N PRO A 539 -15.10 4.56 -12.72
CA PRO A 539 -15.30 3.51 -13.71
C PRO A 539 -16.47 3.80 -14.65
N SER A 540 -16.32 3.46 -15.92
CA SER A 540 -17.36 3.71 -16.92
C SER A 540 -17.32 2.72 -18.10
N PRO A 541 -18.36 2.69 -18.96
CA PRO A 541 -18.32 1.87 -20.16
C PRO A 541 -17.22 2.27 -21.16
N HIS A 542 -16.65 3.48 -21.05
CA HIS A 542 -15.55 3.94 -21.90
C HIS A 542 -14.25 3.19 -21.62
N ASP A 543 -14.09 2.60 -20.45
CA ASP A 543 -12.89 1.86 -20.08
C ASP A 543 -12.70 0.62 -20.98
N LEU A 544 -13.81 0.00 -21.43
CA LEU A 544 -13.78 -1.06 -22.46
C LEU A 544 -13.31 -0.53 -23.83
N ALA A 545 -13.68 0.68 -24.21
CA ALA A 545 -13.21 1.29 -25.46
C ALA A 545 -11.70 1.59 -25.41
N ASP A 546 -11.19 2.02 -24.26
CA ASP A 546 -9.76 2.20 -24.07
C ASP A 546 -8.99 0.87 -24.12
N MET A 547 -9.59 -0.21 -23.58
CA MET A 547 -8.99 -1.55 -23.57
C MET A 547 -8.96 -2.22 -24.95
N TYR A 548 -10.05 -2.11 -25.71
CA TYR A 548 -10.27 -2.88 -26.96
C TYR A 548 -10.25 -2.03 -28.24
N GLY A 549 -10.24 -0.70 -28.12
CA GLY A 549 -10.36 0.21 -29.24
C GLY A 549 -11.81 0.60 -29.53
N ALA A 550 -12.02 1.83 -30.00
CA ALA A 550 -13.35 2.34 -30.34
C ALA A 550 -13.96 1.61 -31.56
N GLU A 551 -13.12 1.04 -32.42
CA GLU A 551 -13.49 0.21 -33.57
C GLU A 551 -14.13 -1.12 -33.20
N ALA A 552 -13.94 -1.59 -31.96
CA ALA A 552 -14.60 -2.79 -31.46
C ALA A 552 -16.11 -2.56 -31.21
N TYR A 553 -16.57 -1.31 -31.13
CA TYR A 553 -17.96 -0.99 -30.82
C TYR A 553 -18.85 -1.03 -32.06
N VAL A 554 -19.96 -1.75 -31.93
CA VAL A 554 -20.98 -1.90 -32.96
C VAL A 554 -22.29 -1.33 -32.45
N ALA A 555 -22.71 -0.20 -33.03
CA ALA A 555 -24.02 0.40 -32.78
C ALA A 555 -25.09 -0.30 -33.62
N THR A 556 -26.25 -0.53 -33.01
CA THR A 556 -27.42 -1.12 -33.66
C THR A 556 -28.29 -0.01 -34.25
N ALA A 557 -28.71 -0.13 -35.51
CA ALA A 557 -29.64 0.85 -36.08
C ALA A 557 -30.98 0.81 -35.33
N ALA A 558 -31.65 1.95 -35.20
CA ALA A 558 -32.87 2.05 -34.40
C ALA A 558 -34.02 1.20 -34.97
N GLU A 559 -34.02 0.99 -36.28
CA GLU A 559 -34.91 0.11 -37.04
C GLU A 559 -34.63 -1.39 -36.86
N ASP A 560 -33.41 -1.76 -36.47
CA ASP A 560 -32.99 -3.16 -36.27
C ASP A 560 -33.22 -3.62 -34.82
N LEU A 561 -33.60 -2.70 -33.92
CA LEU A 561 -33.97 -3.06 -32.55
C LEU A 561 -35.31 -3.82 -32.50
N PRO A 562 -35.40 -4.93 -31.75
CA PRO A 562 -36.65 -5.66 -31.57
C PRO A 562 -37.78 -4.80 -31.00
N GLU A 563 -39.02 -5.02 -31.44
CA GLU A 563 -40.20 -4.28 -30.94
C GLU A 563 -40.41 -4.45 -29.43
N GLY A 564 -40.05 -5.61 -28.88
CA GLY A 564 -40.17 -5.92 -27.45
C GLY A 564 -39.13 -5.24 -26.57
N LEU A 565 -38.05 -4.68 -27.13
CA LEU A 565 -37.04 -3.93 -26.38
C LEU A 565 -37.51 -2.49 -26.19
N THR A 566 -38.34 -2.25 -25.19
CA THR A 566 -39.01 -0.96 -24.97
C THR A 566 -38.30 -0.04 -23.97
N ASP A 567 -37.37 -0.56 -23.17
CA ASP A 567 -36.65 0.26 -22.19
C ASP A 567 -35.86 1.41 -22.87
N PRO A 568 -36.15 2.68 -22.54
CA PRO A 568 -35.50 3.81 -23.19
C PRO A 568 -33.99 3.91 -22.96
N ALA A 569 -33.46 3.38 -21.85
CA ALA A 569 -32.03 3.45 -21.53
C ALA A 569 -31.24 2.42 -22.34
N ALA A 570 -31.67 1.16 -22.34
CA ALA A 570 -31.08 0.08 -23.14
C ALA A 570 -31.08 0.44 -24.63
N ARG A 571 -32.21 0.93 -25.16
CA ARG A 571 -32.29 1.40 -26.56
C ARG A 571 -31.27 2.51 -26.87
N ARG A 572 -31.05 3.44 -25.95
CA ARG A 572 -30.09 4.55 -26.12
C ARG A 572 -28.66 4.04 -26.15
N VAL A 573 -28.30 3.11 -25.27
CA VAL A 573 -26.95 2.52 -25.25
C VAL A 573 -26.70 1.76 -26.55
N LEU A 574 -27.61 0.87 -26.96
CA LEU A 574 -27.44 0.06 -28.18
C LEU A 574 -27.36 0.88 -29.48
N THR A 575 -28.12 1.98 -29.58
CA THR A 575 -28.15 2.82 -30.79
C THR A 575 -27.11 3.94 -30.78
N GLY A 576 -26.68 4.39 -29.59
CA GLY A 576 -25.71 5.45 -29.42
C GLY A 576 -24.28 4.91 -29.37
N THR A 577 -23.88 4.40 -28.21
CA THR A 577 -22.52 3.87 -27.97
C THR A 577 -22.31 2.52 -28.64
N GLY A 578 -23.35 1.68 -28.68
CA GLY A 578 -23.27 0.29 -29.12
C GLY A 578 -22.72 -0.64 -28.04
N LEU A 579 -22.41 -1.88 -28.46
CA LEU A 579 -21.72 -2.87 -27.63
C LEU A 579 -20.36 -3.18 -28.25
N PRO A 580 -19.33 -3.46 -27.44
CA PRO A 580 -18.05 -3.90 -27.96
C PRO A 580 -18.13 -5.36 -28.41
N GLU A 581 -17.40 -5.72 -29.46
CA GLU A 581 -17.13 -7.09 -29.86
C GLU A 581 -15.94 -7.62 -29.04
N ILE A 582 -16.22 -8.44 -28.03
CA ILE A 582 -15.21 -8.99 -27.11
C ILE A 582 -15.46 -10.48 -26.85
N ASP A 583 -14.38 -11.20 -26.56
CA ASP A 583 -14.37 -12.57 -26.05
C ASP A 583 -13.16 -12.69 -25.12
N ASP A 584 -13.40 -12.46 -23.82
CA ASP A 584 -12.33 -12.41 -22.82
C ASP A 584 -12.85 -12.79 -21.43
N GLN A 585 -12.02 -13.48 -20.65
CA GLN A 585 -12.32 -13.90 -19.27
C GLN A 585 -13.69 -14.58 -19.14
N GLY A 586 -14.03 -15.43 -20.12
CA GLY A 586 -15.30 -16.15 -20.18
C GLY A 586 -16.53 -15.28 -20.51
N LEU A 587 -16.37 -13.96 -20.70
CA LEU A 587 -17.41 -13.03 -21.14
C LEU A 587 -17.22 -12.67 -22.61
N ALA A 588 -18.24 -12.97 -23.43
CA ALA A 588 -18.26 -12.62 -24.83
C ALA A 588 -19.47 -11.74 -25.15
N LEU A 589 -19.24 -10.61 -25.83
CA LEU A 589 -20.28 -9.76 -26.40
C LEU A 589 -20.14 -9.78 -27.92
N GLN A 590 -21.24 -10.06 -28.61
CA GLN A 590 -21.19 -10.53 -30.00
C GLN A 590 -22.17 -9.76 -30.89
N PRO A 591 -22.03 -8.43 -31.03
CA PRO A 591 -22.99 -7.61 -31.75
C PRO A 591 -23.01 -7.84 -33.26
N SER A 592 -21.97 -8.43 -33.85
CA SER A 592 -21.91 -8.75 -35.30
C SER A 592 -22.37 -10.17 -35.66
N GLN A 593 -22.68 -11.03 -34.68
CA GLN A 593 -23.02 -12.44 -34.93
C GLN A 593 -24.50 -12.63 -35.35
N GLU A 594 -24.79 -13.69 -36.11
CA GLU A 594 -26.13 -14.00 -36.67
C GLU A 594 -27.22 -14.33 -35.60
N GLY A 595 -26.90 -14.24 -34.31
CA GLY A 595 -27.81 -14.43 -33.18
C GLY A 595 -28.05 -13.19 -32.32
N TYR A 596 -27.40 -12.07 -32.62
CA TYR A 596 -27.50 -10.85 -31.83
C TYR A 596 -28.94 -10.29 -31.80
N LEU A 597 -29.40 -9.90 -30.60
CA LEU A 597 -30.75 -9.43 -30.28
C LEU A 597 -31.88 -10.39 -30.68
N ARG A 598 -31.57 -11.68 -30.85
CA ARG A 598 -32.60 -12.72 -31.00
C ARG A 598 -33.23 -13.02 -29.64
N GLU A 599 -34.54 -13.29 -29.65
CA GLU A 599 -35.25 -13.69 -28.45
C GLU A 599 -34.77 -15.05 -27.93
N VAL A 600 -34.33 -15.08 -26.66
CA VAL A 600 -33.87 -16.25 -25.93
C VAL A 600 -34.98 -16.69 -24.98
N HIS A 601 -35.33 -17.98 -25.03
CA HIS A 601 -36.35 -18.53 -24.14
C HIS A 601 -35.68 -19.05 -22.87
N TRP A 602 -36.23 -18.68 -21.71
CA TRP A 602 -35.75 -19.22 -20.44
C TRP A 602 -36.15 -20.69 -20.31
N PRO A 603 -35.24 -21.60 -19.92
CA PRO A 603 -35.61 -23.01 -19.74
C PRO A 603 -36.63 -23.18 -18.60
N GLU A 604 -37.82 -23.70 -18.91
CA GLU A 604 -38.93 -23.85 -17.94
C GLU A 604 -38.59 -24.80 -16.78
N ASP A 605 -37.76 -25.81 -17.05
CA ASP A 605 -37.39 -26.85 -16.07
C ASP A 605 -36.18 -26.46 -15.20
N HIS A 606 -35.57 -25.29 -15.42
CA HIS A 606 -34.43 -24.85 -14.65
C HIS A 606 -34.86 -24.31 -13.27
N PRO A 607 -34.17 -24.67 -12.16
CA PRO A 607 -34.57 -24.22 -10.82
C PRO A 607 -34.48 -22.71 -10.62
N GLU A 608 -33.50 -22.08 -11.27
CA GLU A 608 -33.28 -20.63 -11.24
C GLU A 608 -34.08 -19.96 -12.36
N GLN A 609 -35.06 -19.15 -11.98
CA GLN A 609 -35.96 -18.41 -12.87
C GLN A 609 -35.81 -16.91 -12.62
N PRO A 610 -35.95 -16.06 -13.65
CA PRO A 610 -35.90 -14.61 -13.50
C PRO A 610 -37.22 -14.08 -12.91
N ASP A 611 -37.16 -12.94 -12.24
CA ASP A 611 -38.36 -12.22 -11.80
C ASP A 611 -39.07 -11.54 -12.97
N GLU A 612 -38.31 -11.20 -14.01
CA GLU A 612 -38.78 -10.63 -15.26
C GLU A 612 -39.51 -11.66 -16.12
N THR A 613 -40.43 -11.19 -16.95
CA THR A 613 -41.23 -12.05 -17.85
C THR A 613 -40.75 -12.03 -19.30
N GLY A 614 -39.70 -11.25 -19.61
CA GLY A 614 -39.21 -11.06 -20.96
C GLY A 614 -40.11 -10.15 -21.82
N PRO A 615 -39.94 -10.14 -23.15
CA PRO A 615 -39.01 -11.00 -23.91
C PRO A 615 -37.54 -10.69 -23.62
N PHE A 616 -36.71 -11.73 -23.63
CA PHE A 616 -35.26 -11.63 -23.37
C PHE A 616 -34.48 -11.64 -24.68
N PHE A 617 -33.61 -10.66 -24.91
CA PHE A 617 -32.83 -10.56 -26.15
C PHE A 617 -31.36 -10.83 -25.90
N GLY A 618 -30.78 -11.81 -26.60
CA GLY A 618 -29.38 -12.20 -26.43
C GLY A 618 -28.40 -11.15 -26.93
N ILE A 619 -27.42 -10.80 -26.10
CA ILE A 619 -26.33 -9.86 -26.45
C ILE A 619 -24.94 -10.53 -26.44
N GLY A 620 -24.84 -11.73 -25.87
CA GLY A 620 -23.57 -12.43 -25.76
C GLY A 620 -23.65 -13.71 -24.93
N MET A 621 -22.50 -14.16 -24.45
CA MET A 621 -22.31 -15.35 -23.64
C MET A 621 -21.47 -15.02 -22.41
N TRP A 622 -21.72 -15.69 -21.28
CA TRP A 622 -20.88 -15.57 -20.09
C TRP A 622 -20.81 -16.90 -19.35
N MET A 623 -19.60 -17.44 -19.18
CA MET A 623 -19.35 -18.72 -18.51
C MET A 623 -20.27 -19.85 -19.02
N GLY A 624 -20.48 -19.92 -20.33
CA GLY A 624 -21.32 -20.94 -20.98
C GLY A 624 -22.84 -20.67 -20.98
N GLY A 625 -23.33 -19.62 -20.32
CA GLY A 625 -24.74 -19.16 -20.38
C GLY A 625 -24.94 -17.98 -21.33
N TYR A 626 -26.18 -17.70 -21.73
CA TYR A 626 -26.50 -16.52 -22.56
C TYR A 626 -26.60 -15.27 -21.69
N VAL A 627 -25.96 -14.19 -22.10
CA VAL A 627 -26.24 -12.85 -21.54
C VAL A 627 -27.36 -12.23 -22.35
N VAL A 628 -28.43 -11.83 -21.65
CA VAL A 628 -29.66 -11.32 -22.26
C VAL A 628 -30.07 -9.98 -21.64
N VAL A 629 -30.75 -9.15 -22.42
CA VAL A 629 -31.41 -7.93 -21.95
C VAL A 629 -32.91 -8.18 -21.88
N ASP A 630 -33.53 -7.91 -20.74
CA ASP A 630 -34.98 -7.89 -20.61
C ASP A 630 -35.57 -6.69 -21.36
N GLY A 631 -36.46 -6.96 -22.31
CA GLY A 631 -37.01 -5.95 -23.21
C GLY A 631 -37.70 -4.77 -22.50
N PRO A 632 -38.63 -5.03 -21.57
CA PRO A 632 -39.36 -3.99 -20.85
C PRO A 632 -38.54 -3.20 -19.82
N THR A 633 -37.65 -3.85 -19.08
CA THR A 633 -36.93 -3.21 -17.94
C THR A 633 -35.50 -2.78 -18.27
N GLY A 634 -34.89 -3.33 -19.32
CA GLY A 634 -33.49 -3.06 -19.68
C GLY A 634 -32.47 -3.74 -18.75
N ARG A 635 -32.93 -4.56 -17.80
CA ARG A 635 -32.06 -5.35 -16.91
C ARG A 635 -31.27 -6.38 -17.71
N VAL A 636 -30.04 -6.64 -17.28
CA VAL A 636 -29.16 -7.64 -17.89
C VAL A 636 -29.16 -8.88 -17.02
N LEU A 637 -29.49 -10.01 -17.64
CA LEU A 637 -29.63 -11.30 -16.99
C LEU A 637 -28.67 -12.32 -17.63
N ARG A 638 -28.31 -13.36 -16.89
CA ARG A 638 -27.58 -14.52 -17.39
C ARG A 638 -28.53 -15.72 -17.40
N CYS A 639 -28.92 -16.15 -18.59
CA CYS A 639 -29.69 -17.37 -18.80
C CYS A 639 -28.74 -18.59 -18.73
N PRO A 640 -28.97 -19.54 -17.81
CA PRO A 640 -28.09 -20.68 -17.60
C PRO A 640 -28.04 -21.60 -18.82
N GLY A 641 -26.85 -22.18 -19.08
CA GLY A 641 -26.61 -23.04 -20.25
C GLY A 641 -27.09 -24.49 -20.07
N ASP A 642 -27.05 -25.02 -18.84
CA ASP A 642 -27.45 -26.37 -18.46
C ASP A 642 -27.97 -26.40 -17.01
N ILE A 643 -28.67 -27.46 -16.61
CA ILE A 643 -29.25 -27.64 -15.26
C ILE A 643 -28.20 -27.79 -14.15
N ASP A 644 -26.99 -28.25 -14.50
CA ASP A 644 -25.86 -28.43 -13.59
C ASP A 644 -24.88 -27.24 -13.65
N ASP A 645 -25.30 -26.09 -14.18
CA ASP A 645 -24.46 -24.89 -14.28
C ASP A 645 -24.08 -24.39 -12.87
N PRO A 646 -22.80 -24.47 -12.46
CA PRO A 646 -22.36 -24.11 -11.11
C PRO A 646 -22.43 -22.60 -10.85
N THR A 647 -22.65 -21.79 -11.89
CA THR A 647 -22.79 -20.34 -11.82
C THR A 647 -24.25 -19.88 -11.77
N ALA A 648 -25.20 -20.82 -11.83
CA ALA A 648 -26.63 -20.50 -11.88
C ALA A 648 -27.23 -20.14 -10.51
N GLU A 649 -26.75 -20.72 -9.41
CA GLU A 649 -27.26 -20.46 -8.05
C GLU A 649 -27.08 -18.97 -7.69
N GLY A 650 -28.17 -18.21 -7.65
CA GLY A 650 -28.17 -16.76 -7.42
C GLY A 650 -27.75 -15.89 -8.61
N GLY A 651 -27.03 -16.43 -9.61
CA GLY A 651 -26.40 -15.69 -10.70
C GLY A 651 -27.30 -15.22 -11.85
N VAL A 652 -28.62 -15.15 -11.66
CA VAL A 652 -29.60 -14.78 -12.72
C VAL A 652 -29.51 -13.31 -13.10
N LEU A 653 -29.58 -12.41 -12.10
CA LEU A 653 -29.43 -10.97 -12.34
C LEU A 653 -27.94 -10.64 -12.44
N VAL A 654 -27.56 -9.93 -13.50
CA VAL A 654 -26.17 -9.50 -13.71
C VAL A 654 -26.01 -8.01 -13.43
N ALA A 655 -26.94 -7.20 -13.94
CA ALA A 655 -26.98 -5.77 -13.71
C ALA A 655 -28.40 -5.22 -13.91
N THR A 656 -28.71 -4.13 -13.23
CA THR A 656 -30.00 -3.42 -13.30
C THR A 656 -30.19 -2.63 -14.58
N GLY A 657 -29.13 -2.48 -15.40
CA GLY A 657 -29.18 -1.82 -16.69
C GLY A 657 -27.91 -2.06 -17.53
N LEU A 658 -28.00 -1.80 -18.83
CA LEU A 658 -26.93 -2.09 -19.79
C LEU A 658 -25.67 -1.23 -19.59
N ASP A 659 -25.81 0.01 -19.13
CA ASP A 659 -24.69 0.91 -18.86
C ASP A 659 -23.88 0.43 -17.63
N ASN A 660 -24.58 0.04 -16.56
CA ASN A 660 -23.99 -0.58 -15.39
C ASN A 660 -23.30 -1.90 -15.75
N PHE A 661 -23.94 -2.74 -16.57
CA PHE A 661 -23.35 -3.98 -17.04
C PHE A 661 -22.02 -3.78 -17.75
N LEU A 662 -21.93 -2.83 -18.68
CA LEU A 662 -20.68 -2.54 -19.40
C LEU A 662 -19.59 -1.98 -18.47
N THR A 663 -19.98 -1.14 -17.51
CA THR A 663 -19.05 -0.64 -16.48
C THR A 663 -18.51 -1.78 -15.60
N MET A 664 -19.40 -2.65 -15.13
CA MET A 664 -19.06 -3.84 -14.34
C MET A 664 -18.20 -4.82 -15.12
N ALA A 665 -18.49 -5.04 -16.40
CA ALA A 665 -17.66 -5.86 -17.29
C ALA A 665 -16.25 -5.28 -17.45
N ALA A 666 -16.11 -3.95 -17.55
CA ALA A 666 -14.81 -3.29 -17.62
C ALA A 666 -13.97 -3.55 -16.35
N LEU A 667 -14.59 -3.37 -15.18
CA LEU A 667 -13.97 -3.62 -13.87
C LEU A 667 -13.57 -5.09 -13.72
N PHE A 668 -14.49 -6.00 -14.03
CA PHE A 668 -14.28 -7.45 -13.93
C PHE A 668 -13.11 -7.91 -14.81
N ILE A 669 -13.09 -7.51 -16.09
CA ILE A 669 -12.00 -7.83 -17.02
C ILE A 669 -10.68 -7.23 -16.54
N THR A 670 -10.69 -5.97 -16.09
CA THR A 670 -9.49 -5.32 -15.52
C THR A 670 -8.96 -6.10 -14.34
N GLY A 671 -9.84 -6.53 -13.43
CA GLY A 671 -9.49 -7.28 -12.23
C GLY A 671 -8.86 -8.63 -12.54
N LEU A 672 -9.51 -9.42 -13.38
CA LEU A 672 -9.00 -10.74 -13.77
C LEU A 672 -7.69 -10.66 -14.54
N ARG A 673 -7.58 -9.73 -15.50
CA ARG A 673 -6.32 -9.50 -16.22
C ARG A 673 -5.20 -9.06 -15.30
N THR A 674 -5.49 -8.22 -14.30
CA THR A 674 -4.49 -7.78 -13.31
C THR A 674 -4.07 -8.95 -12.40
N MET A 675 -5.02 -9.74 -11.89
CA MET A 675 -4.71 -10.88 -11.02
C MET A 675 -3.91 -11.96 -11.73
N ALA A 676 -4.11 -12.16 -13.04
CA ALA A 676 -3.31 -13.09 -13.84
C ALA A 676 -1.81 -12.71 -13.90
N ASP A 677 -1.49 -11.43 -13.68
CA ASP A 677 -0.14 -10.87 -13.75
C ASP A 677 0.45 -10.61 -12.33
N VAL A 678 -0.26 -10.93 -11.25
CA VAL A 678 0.19 -10.66 -9.86
C VAL A 678 0.73 -11.93 -9.21
N ASP A 679 2.03 -11.90 -8.86
CA ASP A 679 2.74 -13.00 -8.20
C ASP A 679 2.64 -12.98 -6.65
N ASN A 680 1.86 -12.06 -6.08
CA ASN A 680 1.71 -11.90 -4.62
C ASN A 680 0.29 -12.27 -4.15
N ASP A 681 0.19 -13.34 -3.35
CA ASP A 681 -1.08 -13.86 -2.85
C ASP A 681 -1.88 -12.84 -2.02
N ASP A 682 -1.21 -12.02 -1.20
CA ASP A 682 -1.87 -10.99 -0.39
C ASP A 682 -2.45 -9.88 -1.29
N GLU A 683 -1.72 -9.46 -2.34
CA GLU A 683 -2.24 -8.50 -3.31
C GLU A 683 -3.40 -9.10 -4.11
N THR A 684 -3.29 -10.33 -4.61
CA THR A 684 -4.38 -11.03 -5.32
C THR A 684 -5.63 -11.13 -4.45
N HIS A 685 -5.48 -11.43 -3.16
CA HIS A 685 -6.60 -11.44 -2.22
C HIS A 685 -7.25 -10.06 -2.06
N LEU A 686 -6.44 -9.00 -1.91
CA LEU A 686 -6.95 -7.62 -1.80
C LEU A 686 -7.61 -7.15 -3.10
N LEU A 687 -7.03 -7.44 -4.25
CA LEU A 687 -7.58 -7.11 -5.56
C LEU A 687 -8.96 -7.73 -5.75
N ARG A 688 -9.14 -9.01 -5.36
CA ARG A 688 -10.44 -9.66 -5.43
C ARG A 688 -11.51 -8.93 -4.61
N GLN A 689 -11.18 -8.56 -3.37
CA GLN A 689 -12.08 -7.76 -2.52
C GLN A 689 -12.35 -6.38 -3.12
N HIS A 690 -11.36 -5.79 -3.77
CA HIS A 690 -11.51 -4.49 -4.41
C HIS A 690 -12.42 -4.55 -5.63
N VAL A 691 -12.28 -5.56 -6.49
CA VAL A 691 -13.18 -5.82 -7.62
C VAL A 691 -14.61 -5.99 -7.11
N GLU A 692 -14.84 -6.82 -6.09
CA GLU A 692 -16.17 -6.98 -5.47
C GLU A 692 -16.73 -5.66 -4.93
N GLY A 693 -15.89 -4.86 -4.27
CA GLY A 693 -16.27 -3.55 -3.74
C GLY A 693 -16.68 -2.56 -4.84
N GLU A 694 -15.95 -2.51 -5.94
CA GLU A 694 -16.24 -1.63 -7.07
C GLU A 694 -17.48 -2.09 -7.86
N LEU A 695 -17.65 -3.40 -8.06
CA LEU A 695 -18.89 -3.97 -8.64
C LEU A 695 -20.12 -3.60 -7.79
N TRP A 696 -20.01 -3.74 -6.46
CA TRP A 696 -21.06 -3.35 -5.53
C TRP A 696 -21.34 -1.83 -5.55
N ALA A 697 -20.31 -1.00 -5.71
CA ALA A 697 -20.48 0.46 -5.79
C ALA A 697 -21.23 0.91 -7.06
N VAL A 698 -21.03 0.20 -8.19
CA VAL A 698 -21.73 0.47 -9.46
C VAL A 698 -23.17 -0.05 -9.40
N ASP A 699 -23.37 -1.30 -8.99
CA ASP A 699 -24.69 -1.93 -8.96
C ASP A 699 -24.82 -2.94 -7.80
N PRO A 700 -25.33 -2.52 -6.62
CA PRO A 700 -25.50 -3.40 -5.48
C PRO A 700 -26.44 -4.59 -5.73
N GLU A 701 -27.47 -4.42 -6.57
CA GLU A 701 -28.46 -5.47 -6.85
C GLU A 701 -27.86 -6.53 -7.78
N GLY A 702 -27.21 -6.09 -8.87
CA GLY A 702 -26.51 -6.99 -9.79
C GLY A 702 -25.29 -7.68 -9.17
N SER A 703 -24.49 -6.95 -8.39
CA SER A 703 -23.35 -7.52 -7.67
C SER A 703 -23.79 -8.51 -6.59
N GLY A 704 -24.87 -8.20 -5.86
CA GLY A 704 -25.37 -9.04 -4.77
C GLY A 704 -26.05 -10.34 -5.21
N ALA A 705 -26.39 -10.47 -6.49
CA ALA A 705 -26.96 -11.69 -7.06
C ALA A 705 -25.91 -12.82 -7.15
N GLY A 706 -24.63 -12.49 -7.35
CA GLY A 706 -23.52 -13.46 -7.29
C GLY A 706 -23.00 -13.97 -8.63
N ALA A 707 -23.57 -13.54 -9.76
CA ALA A 707 -23.11 -13.89 -11.11
C ALA A 707 -21.61 -13.56 -11.31
N TRP A 708 -21.16 -12.45 -10.74
CA TRP A 708 -19.77 -11.97 -10.81
C TRP A 708 -18.83 -12.67 -9.83
N THR A 709 -19.35 -13.19 -8.71
CA THR A 709 -18.54 -13.72 -7.61
C THR A 709 -17.97 -15.11 -7.95
N TYR A 710 -18.74 -15.96 -8.63
CA TYR A 710 -18.27 -17.32 -8.92
C TYR A 710 -16.97 -17.33 -9.74
N PRO A 711 -16.85 -16.61 -10.88
CA PRO A 711 -15.61 -16.59 -11.66
C PRO A 711 -14.43 -16.00 -10.87
N LEU A 712 -14.68 -14.96 -10.06
CA LEU A 712 -13.63 -14.34 -9.25
C LEU A 712 -13.01 -15.31 -8.25
N HIS A 713 -13.75 -16.31 -7.76
CA HIS A 713 -13.28 -17.22 -6.70
C HIS A 713 -12.89 -18.63 -7.15
N ASN A 714 -13.26 -19.04 -8.34
CA ASN A 714 -13.14 -20.44 -8.79
C ASN A 714 -12.33 -20.63 -10.07
N GLU A 715 -11.70 -19.57 -10.60
CA GLU A 715 -10.71 -19.66 -11.69
C GLU A 715 -9.29 -19.94 -11.20
#